data_AF-A0A8F4FPD4-F1
#
_entry.id   AF-A0A8F4FPD4-F1
#
_cell.length_a   1.000
_cell.length_b   1.000
_cell.length_c   1.000
_cell.angle_alpha   90.00
_cell.angle_beta   90.00
_cell.angle_gamma   90.00
#
_symmetry.space_group_name_H-M   'P 1'
#
loop_
_entity.id
_entity.type
_entity.pdbx_description
1 polymer ?
#
loop_
_entity_poly.entity_id
_entity_poly.type
_entity_poly.pdbx_seq_one_letter_code
_entity_poly.pdbx_strand_id
1 'polypeptide(L)'
;MSGAMGRKSAGSRVARVSAVVLASVVAVAGLPGGALAAPTAPAAPPPTSIPSAPPAASKGTGPSPTVHGIDAVDDQPAVVAQVAATNHLTTSAARKLLSDPTVWVHPDGHLYFADPPQAHPATATAAEANAVAPYSTTFRLHSRPGSKRTIYLDFDGATVTGTAWAQGATIVASAYDSDDEAGFSVTELDEIQTMWQRVAEDYVALDVDVTTEEPAAGALRRDTAADDSYGTRVVVTELDASVVTDVSATGVANYDAFDAVGAQWDALQPAWAFPDGLGHNPKWVGEVISHEVGHTLGLSHDGGGNDGEYYQGHGVWGPIMGAAYTRPVSQFSKGEYTDPSNTEDDFSVMASHGVTAPADDHTSVLASATPLASTATGTITAGTDKDLFSYVATATGTWTFRAEPTSSATNLDIKLALLSAGGTQLATADPAAVGVDDGHADGLAASISYAVTAGTTYYVRVEPAPYLTPGTGYSTYGTVGSYVVSASNQPTCSSLDVGEPDSSPAEARVATSGQVASARICRGDVDYVGLPVKAGQQVSLSLGFSHAAGNLDLALVGPDGTVVASSTSTDDDEAISHTAATSGIYVAEIAGATRSVANTYAFTMTAPLCPGDDSLENNDSLGTARGLQPATTYAAVACAGDDDFYSMPVAADSAYRITVTSASRYGRLVLEDYDASGAIVDTQGADFPEDELTTYGYASGRSAVRFRVRSGEGKPNLYSVRVTRVPDVPTGIAATPGYRSATVSWTPPVQTGGEPVTSYDVEASVGGEVVGWASSTGSPVTVGFLQPGQVHTIRVHAVNSVGQGLASSAVTVTPSASPSVPGIPGDVAAFDDSGTVVLSWSEPPTDGGSPPHRLRGHPLRRRRGPARAPIPHVGDGAGDHRVGARHDLHVPRGRQERPRHRPPERHDPAGPRGGDRPRPAHRRDGCRVQRRSARVVGGTRFERRLGDHRLRGDDPSGGRGPVHDHLRRHDHASHDRAARQRDHLHLPGGRRERHRHRRAPRHRTP
;
A
#
# COMPACT_ATOMS: atom_id res chain seq x y z
N MET A 1 65.64 -60.58 7.71
CA MET A 1 65.99 -61.50 8.81
C MET A 1 64.72 -61.63 9.66
N SER A 2 64.00 -62.76 9.63
CA SER A 2 64.26 -64.03 10.36
C SER A 2 63.95 -63.89 11.86
N GLY A 3 63.08 -64.67 12.51
CA GLY A 3 62.20 -65.80 12.10
C GLY A 3 60.83 -65.76 12.84
N ALA A 4 59.81 -66.57 12.50
CA ALA A 4 59.64 -68.02 12.76
C ALA A 4 59.63 -68.37 14.27
N MET A 5 58.68 -69.15 14.86
CA MET A 5 57.74 -70.19 14.37
C MET A 5 56.37 -70.08 15.13
N GLY A 6 55.26 -70.79 14.83
CA GLY A 6 54.90 -71.73 13.74
C GLY A 6 53.89 -72.82 14.18
N ARG A 7 53.40 -73.65 13.23
CA ARG A 7 52.37 -74.74 13.31
C ARG A 7 50.90 -74.25 13.22
N LYS A 8 49.95 -74.97 12.56
CA LYS A 8 49.98 -76.28 11.83
C LYS A 8 48.77 -76.38 10.85
N SER A 9 48.95 -77.04 9.67
CA SER A 9 48.00 -77.93 8.91
C SER A 9 46.50 -77.56 8.74
N ALA A 10 45.77 -77.79 7.63
CA ALA A 10 45.97 -78.07 6.19
C ALA A 10 44.53 -78.10 5.57
N GLY A 11 44.25 -77.99 4.26
CA GLY A 11 45.09 -77.74 3.09
C GLY A 11 44.29 -77.86 1.77
N SER A 12 44.95 -77.54 0.64
CA SER A 12 44.43 -77.60 -0.76
C SER A 12 43.43 -76.51 -1.21
N ARG A 13 43.33 -76.34 -2.53
CA ARG A 13 42.55 -75.35 -3.28
C ARG A 13 41.76 -76.05 -4.40
N VAL A 14 40.70 -75.40 -4.91
CA VAL A 14 40.42 -75.12 -6.35
C VAL A 14 39.12 -74.32 -6.45
N ALA A 15 38.98 -73.47 -7.46
CA ALA A 15 37.84 -72.57 -7.63
C ALA A 15 36.88 -73.02 -8.76
N ARG A 16 35.59 -72.68 -8.65
CA ARG A 16 34.74 -72.20 -9.76
C ARG A 16 33.41 -71.61 -9.29
N VAL A 17 32.79 -70.84 -10.17
CA VAL A 17 31.50 -70.16 -10.04
C VAL A 17 30.36 -71.09 -10.46
N SER A 18 29.21 -71.07 -9.76
CA SER A 18 27.86 -71.00 -10.38
C SER A 18 26.66 -71.21 -9.42
N ALA A 19 25.55 -70.59 -9.83
CA ALA A 19 24.14 -70.99 -9.65
C ALA A 19 23.39 -70.71 -8.33
N VAL A 20 22.07 -70.59 -8.52
CA VAL A 20 20.98 -70.27 -7.57
C VAL A 20 20.00 -71.49 -7.57
N VAL A 21 18.90 -71.43 -6.80
CA VAL A 21 17.58 -72.11 -7.02
C VAL A 21 17.15 -73.22 -6.01
N LEU A 22 16.24 -72.80 -5.10
CA LEU A 22 15.02 -73.44 -4.55
C LEU A 22 14.99 -74.66 -3.58
N ALA A 23 13.88 -74.62 -2.79
CA ALA A 23 12.99 -75.71 -2.33
C ALA A 23 13.35 -76.57 -1.08
N SER A 24 12.40 -77.01 -0.21
CA SER A 24 10.96 -76.69 0.03
C SER A 24 10.46 -77.45 1.31
N VAL A 25 9.13 -77.39 1.61
CA VAL A 25 8.31 -78.34 2.46
C VAL A 25 8.34 -78.06 3.99
N VAL A 26 7.27 -78.02 4.81
CA VAL A 26 5.75 -77.98 4.72
C VAL A 26 5.28 -77.45 6.12
N ALA A 27 4.31 -76.55 6.35
CA ALA A 27 2.91 -76.29 5.93
C ALA A 27 1.81 -76.91 6.83
N VAL A 28 0.89 -76.06 7.34
CA VAL A 28 -0.39 -76.39 8.04
C VAL A 28 -1.47 -75.34 7.64
N ALA A 29 -2.76 -75.70 7.63
CA ALA A 29 -3.90 -74.90 7.12
C ALA A 29 -4.69 -74.16 8.24
N GLY A 30 -5.62 -73.22 7.97
CA GLY A 30 -6.01 -72.55 6.71
C GLY A 30 -7.44 -71.94 6.74
N LEU A 31 -7.85 -71.28 5.63
CA LEU A 31 -9.17 -70.66 5.34
C LEU A 31 -9.47 -69.30 6.08
N PRO A 32 -10.38 -68.44 5.58
CA PRO A 32 -10.15 -67.68 4.34
C PRO A 32 -10.60 -66.19 4.36
N GLY A 33 -10.02 -65.38 3.48
CA GLY A 33 -10.71 -64.24 2.84
C GLY A 33 -10.91 -62.95 3.65
N GLY A 34 -9.90 -62.08 3.65
CA GLY A 34 -10.04 -60.66 4.02
C GLY A 34 -8.99 -59.84 3.28
N ALA A 35 -9.39 -58.75 2.61
CA ALA A 35 -8.45 -57.85 1.96
C ALA A 35 -7.82 -56.91 3.00
N LEU A 36 -6.49 -56.95 3.15
CA LEU A 36 -5.77 -55.93 3.92
C LEU A 36 -5.69 -54.67 3.05
N ALA A 37 -6.41 -53.63 3.46
CA ALA A 37 -6.24 -52.29 2.92
C ALA A 37 -4.84 -51.74 3.28
N ALA A 38 -4.34 -50.81 2.47
CA ALA A 38 -3.26 -49.93 2.90
C ALA A 38 -3.69 -49.15 4.17
N PRO A 39 -2.76 -48.73 5.05
CA PRO A 39 -3.11 -47.92 6.20
C PRO A 39 -3.75 -46.61 5.74
N THR A 40 -5.05 -46.47 6.00
CA THR A 40 -5.77 -45.22 5.78
C THR A 40 -5.19 -44.18 6.73
N ALA A 41 -4.71 -43.06 6.18
CA ALA A 41 -4.46 -41.87 6.99
C ALA A 41 -5.72 -41.53 7.80
N PRO A 42 -5.61 -41.05 9.05
CA PRO A 42 -6.76 -40.62 9.82
C PRO A 42 -7.50 -39.53 9.03
N ALA A 43 -8.82 -39.66 8.90
CA ALA A 43 -9.61 -38.70 8.16
C ALA A 43 -9.46 -37.32 8.81
N ALA A 44 -9.16 -36.30 8.00
CA ALA A 44 -9.08 -34.92 8.48
C ALA A 44 -10.40 -34.55 9.18
N PRO A 45 -10.34 -33.90 10.36
CA PRO A 45 -11.54 -33.33 10.96
C PRO A 45 -12.15 -32.29 10.01
N PRO A 46 -13.48 -32.05 10.07
CA PRO A 46 -14.09 -30.98 9.30
C PRO A 46 -13.45 -29.63 9.66
N PRO A 47 -13.49 -28.63 8.76
CA PRO A 47 -12.88 -27.33 9.02
C PRO A 47 -13.48 -26.68 10.27
N THR A 48 -12.74 -26.73 11.36
CA THR A 48 -12.95 -25.91 12.54
C THR A 48 -12.63 -24.47 12.18
N SER A 49 -13.49 -23.54 12.59
CA SER A 49 -13.26 -22.11 12.40
C SER A 49 -11.95 -21.66 13.03
N ILE A 50 -11.38 -20.58 12.49
CA ILE A 50 -10.36 -19.75 13.17
C ILE A 50 -10.85 -19.49 14.61
N PRO A 51 -9.99 -19.64 15.64
CA PRO A 51 -10.37 -19.33 17.02
C PRO A 51 -10.85 -17.87 17.12
N SER A 52 -11.93 -17.64 17.86
CA SER A 52 -12.47 -16.30 18.07
C SER A 52 -11.97 -15.75 19.40
N ALA A 53 -11.38 -14.56 19.39
CA ALA A 53 -10.76 -13.95 20.57
C ALA A 53 -11.73 -13.87 21.77
N PRO A 54 -11.28 -14.22 23.00
CA PRO A 54 -12.09 -14.12 24.20
C PRO A 54 -12.32 -12.65 24.61
N PRO A 55 -13.51 -12.29 25.13
CA PRO A 55 -13.80 -10.90 25.46
C PRO A 55 -13.05 -10.41 26.71
N ALA A 56 -12.43 -9.24 26.61
CA ALA A 56 -11.63 -8.62 27.67
C ALA A 56 -12.37 -8.53 29.03
N ALA A 57 -11.66 -8.91 30.10
CA ALA A 57 -12.16 -8.95 31.48
C ALA A 57 -11.26 -8.14 32.45
N SER A 58 -11.70 -8.01 33.71
CA SER A 58 -11.15 -7.00 34.64
C SER A 58 -9.69 -7.24 35.06
N LYS A 59 -8.83 -6.25 34.79
CA LYS A 59 -7.39 -6.21 35.12
C LYS A 59 -7.11 -6.45 36.61
N GLY A 60 -6.00 -7.15 36.89
CA GLY A 60 -5.53 -7.49 38.24
C GLY A 60 -4.80 -6.36 38.97
N THR A 61 -4.34 -6.63 40.19
CA THR A 61 -3.42 -5.74 40.94
C THR A 61 -1.97 -6.09 40.59
N GLY A 62 -1.18 -5.09 40.20
CA GLY A 62 0.19 -5.27 39.71
C GLY A 62 1.21 -5.78 40.75
N PRO A 63 2.46 -6.06 40.31
CA PRO A 63 3.40 -6.91 41.05
C PRO A 63 3.88 -6.40 42.42
N SER A 64 4.38 -7.33 43.23
CA SER A 64 4.97 -7.10 44.56
C SER A 64 6.51 -6.96 44.50
N PRO A 65 7.20 -6.52 45.58
CA PRO A 65 8.52 -5.90 45.46
C PRO A 65 9.62 -6.89 45.09
N THR A 66 10.07 -6.79 43.84
CA THR A 66 11.35 -7.31 43.34
C THR A 66 12.49 -6.37 43.74
N VAL A 67 13.74 -6.85 43.64
CA VAL A 67 14.94 -6.04 43.87
C VAL A 67 15.68 -5.85 42.55
N HIS A 68 16.01 -4.61 42.20
CA HIS A 68 16.82 -4.31 41.02
C HIS A 68 18.24 -4.85 41.21
N GLY A 69 18.82 -5.49 40.19
CA GLY A 69 20.09 -6.23 40.32
C GLY A 69 21.22 -5.39 40.91
N ILE A 70 21.41 -4.19 40.39
CA ILE A 70 22.48 -3.27 40.80
C ILE A 70 22.38 -2.86 42.29
N ASP A 71 21.16 -2.61 42.79
CA ASP A 71 20.90 -2.34 44.22
C ASP A 71 21.26 -3.56 45.10
N ALA A 72 21.12 -4.78 44.57
CA ALA A 72 21.52 -5.98 45.27
C ALA A 72 23.05 -6.16 45.32
N VAL A 73 23.78 -5.77 44.26
CA VAL A 73 25.25 -5.84 44.21
C VAL A 73 25.90 -4.90 45.22
N ASP A 74 25.45 -3.65 45.26
CA ASP A 74 26.06 -2.57 46.05
C ASP A 74 25.72 -2.67 47.54
N ASP A 75 24.43 -2.78 47.89
CA ASP A 75 23.97 -2.68 49.29
C ASP A 75 23.55 -4.02 49.93
N GLN A 76 23.29 -5.10 49.15
CA GLN A 76 22.62 -6.31 49.68
C GLN A 76 23.39 -7.63 49.44
N PRO A 77 24.57 -7.83 50.08
CA PRO A 77 25.39 -9.03 49.90
C PRO A 77 24.72 -10.35 50.31
N ALA A 78 23.60 -10.30 51.07
CA ALA A 78 22.77 -11.46 51.37
C ALA A 78 21.92 -11.89 50.16
N VAL A 79 21.36 -10.95 49.39
CA VAL A 79 20.60 -11.22 48.16
C VAL A 79 21.52 -11.82 47.10
N VAL A 80 22.73 -11.28 46.92
CA VAL A 80 23.74 -11.85 46.01
C VAL A 80 24.11 -13.30 46.38
N ALA A 81 24.13 -13.64 47.68
CA ALA A 81 24.38 -15.00 48.14
C ALA A 81 23.17 -15.93 47.95
N GLN A 82 21.95 -15.40 48.05
CA GLN A 82 20.70 -16.11 47.74
C GLN A 82 20.60 -16.40 46.24
N VAL A 83 20.74 -15.39 45.37
CA VAL A 83 20.76 -15.51 43.90
C VAL A 83 21.77 -16.55 43.43
N ALA A 84 22.98 -16.56 44.00
CA ALA A 84 24.00 -17.56 43.66
C ALA A 84 23.59 -18.99 44.04
N ALA A 85 22.87 -19.17 45.15
CA ALA A 85 22.38 -20.49 45.56
C ALA A 85 21.17 -20.94 44.73
N THR A 86 20.20 -20.04 44.51
CA THR A 86 18.92 -20.31 43.84
C THR A 86 19.13 -20.65 42.36
N ASN A 87 19.93 -19.88 41.62
CA ASN A 87 20.16 -20.06 40.17
C ASN A 87 21.47 -20.85 39.90
N HIS A 88 21.97 -21.59 40.90
CA HIS A 88 23.15 -22.46 40.81
C HIS A 88 24.49 -21.80 40.38
N LEU A 89 24.55 -20.47 40.38
CA LEU A 89 25.71 -19.67 39.96
C LEU A 89 26.83 -19.62 41.01
N THR A 90 28.05 -19.33 40.55
CA THR A 90 29.10 -18.83 41.48
C THR A 90 28.74 -17.42 41.95
N THR A 91 29.18 -17.02 43.15
CA THR A 91 28.98 -15.64 43.66
C THR A 91 29.62 -14.57 42.76
N SER A 92 30.56 -14.93 41.89
CA SER A 92 31.12 -14.03 40.87
C SER A 92 30.23 -13.92 39.64
N ALA A 93 29.67 -15.04 39.15
CA ALA A 93 28.72 -15.04 38.03
C ALA A 93 27.40 -14.34 38.41
N ALA A 94 26.88 -14.60 39.61
CA ALA A 94 25.73 -13.87 40.16
C ALA A 94 25.98 -12.35 40.20
N ARG A 95 27.21 -11.90 40.51
CA ARG A 95 27.57 -10.47 40.47
C ARG A 95 27.74 -9.90 39.05
N LYS A 96 28.05 -10.72 38.04
CA LYS A 96 28.04 -10.30 36.63
C LYS A 96 26.60 -10.01 36.22
N LEU A 97 25.70 -10.99 36.34
CA LEU A 97 24.29 -10.83 35.96
C LEU A 97 23.63 -9.69 36.76
N LEU A 98 23.81 -9.64 38.07
CA LEU A 98 23.25 -8.54 38.89
C LEU A 98 23.90 -7.16 38.63
N SER A 99 24.99 -7.06 37.86
CA SER A 99 25.55 -5.76 37.47
C SER A 99 24.96 -5.19 36.17
N ASP A 100 24.18 -6.00 35.46
CA ASP A 100 23.34 -5.58 34.34
C ASP A 100 22.21 -4.64 34.83
N PRO A 101 21.96 -3.50 34.15
CA PRO A 101 20.91 -2.54 34.54
C PRO A 101 19.48 -3.02 34.27
N THR A 102 19.27 -4.20 33.68
CA THR A 102 17.95 -4.75 33.30
C THR A 102 17.55 -5.96 34.14
N VAL A 103 18.51 -6.57 34.85
CA VAL A 103 18.27 -7.75 35.67
C VAL A 103 17.57 -7.37 36.98
N TRP A 104 16.53 -8.12 37.30
CA TRP A 104 15.75 -8.03 38.54
C TRP A 104 15.76 -9.37 39.30
N VAL A 105 15.46 -9.29 40.60
CA VAL A 105 15.46 -10.43 41.52
C VAL A 105 14.07 -10.64 42.11
N HIS A 106 13.51 -11.84 41.92
CA HIS A 106 12.28 -12.30 42.58
C HIS A 106 12.51 -12.52 44.09
N PRO A 107 11.46 -12.48 44.94
CA PRO A 107 11.61 -12.64 46.40
C PRO A 107 12.23 -13.97 46.87
N ASP A 108 12.20 -15.02 46.05
CA ASP A 108 12.85 -16.32 46.28
C ASP A 108 14.33 -16.37 45.82
N GLY A 109 14.78 -15.37 45.07
CA GLY A 109 16.13 -15.24 44.54
C GLY A 109 16.30 -15.68 43.10
N HIS A 110 15.23 -16.06 42.38
CA HIS A 110 15.32 -16.24 40.92
C HIS A 110 15.55 -14.91 40.20
N LEU A 111 16.20 -14.98 39.03
CA LEU A 111 16.49 -13.82 38.20
C LEU A 111 15.53 -13.72 37.01
N TYR A 112 15.19 -12.50 36.62
CA TYR A 112 14.56 -12.20 35.34
C TYR A 112 15.19 -10.96 34.70
N PHE A 113 15.16 -10.94 33.37
CA PHE A 113 15.52 -9.79 32.54
C PHE A 113 14.26 -8.97 32.22
N ALA A 114 14.41 -7.65 32.08
CA ALA A 114 13.29 -6.77 31.72
C ALA A 114 13.75 -5.61 30.84
N ASP A 115 13.40 -5.71 29.55
CA ASP A 115 14.29 -5.23 28.51
C ASP A 115 13.67 -4.02 27.79
N PRO A 116 14.22 -2.80 28.02
CA PRO A 116 13.60 -1.56 27.55
C PRO A 116 13.71 -1.39 26.02
N PRO A 117 12.98 -0.44 25.41
CA PRO A 117 12.94 -0.30 23.96
C PRO A 117 14.27 0.25 23.47
N GLN A 118 15.06 -0.61 22.81
CA GLN A 118 16.36 -0.23 22.28
C GLN A 118 16.22 0.83 21.18
N ALA A 119 17.19 1.74 21.07
CA ALA A 119 17.10 2.93 20.23
C ALA A 119 17.06 2.61 18.72
N HIS A 120 15.86 2.53 18.16
CA HIS A 120 15.57 2.27 16.74
C HIS A 120 15.16 3.56 15.98
N PRO A 121 15.35 3.63 14.65
CA PRO A 121 14.88 4.76 13.85
C PRO A 121 13.34 4.79 13.78
N ALA A 122 12.75 5.99 13.92
CA ALA A 122 11.29 6.18 13.94
C ALA A 122 10.56 5.91 12.60
N THR A 123 11.28 5.41 11.60
CA THR A 123 10.77 4.96 10.28
C THR A 123 11.71 3.88 9.75
N ALA A 124 11.66 2.68 10.32
CA ALA A 124 12.14 1.50 9.60
C ALA A 124 11.18 1.19 8.44
N THR A 125 11.72 0.76 7.31
CA THR A 125 10.92 0.05 6.31
C THR A 125 10.68 -1.35 6.84
N ALA A 126 9.42 -1.75 7.02
CA ALA A 126 9.10 -3.16 7.19
C ALA A 126 9.63 -3.91 5.95
N ALA A 127 10.38 -4.99 6.19
CA ALA A 127 10.75 -5.91 5.11
C ALA A 127 9.47 -6.50 4.51
N GLU A 128 9.46 -6.78 3.20
CA GLU A 128 8.26 -7.23 2.48
C GLU A 128 7.79 -8.59 3.00
N ALA A 129 6.77 -8.54 3.86
CA ALA A 129 6.13 -9.71 4.44
C ALA A 129 5.46 -10.56 3.36
N ASN A 130 5.61 -11.87 3.48
CA ASN A 130 5.24 -12.84 2.46
C ASN A 130 4.86 -14.17 3.12
N ALA A 131 3.66 -14.66 2.84
CA ALA A 131 3.10 -15.86 3.43
C ALA A 131 3.94 -17.13 3.16
N VAL A 132 4.74 -17.50 4.16
CA VAL A 132 5.58 -18.71 4.20
C VAL A 132 4.74 -19.98 4.05
N ALA A 133 3.52 -19.96 4.60
CA ALA A 133 2.51 -21.01 4.53
C ALA A 133 1.11 -20.41 4.27
N PRO A 134 0.11 -21.21 3.84
CA PRO A 134 -1.27 -20.71 3.74
C PRO A 134 -1.77 -20.19 5.11
N TYR A 135 -2.40 -19.01 5.15
CA TYR A 135 -2.84 -18.37 6.41
C TYR A 135 -3.73 -19.26 7.31
N SER A 136 -4.47 -20.21 6.71
CA SER A 136 -5.22 -21.26 7.43
C SER A 136 -4.36 -22.21 8.28
N THR A 137 -3.03 -22.12 8.17
CA THR A 137 -2.03 -22.90 8.93
C THR A 137 -1.07 -22.03 9.74
N THR A 138 -1.34 -20.73 9.92
CA THR A 138 -0.50 -19.82 10.74
C THR A 138 -0.33 -20.31 12.19
N PHE A 139 -1.31 -21.04 12.74
CA PHE A 139 -1.28 -21.67 14.09
C PHE A 139 -0.94 -23.17 14.04
N ARG A 140 -0.19 -23.60 13.01
CA ARG A 140 0.26 -24.99 12.76
C ARG A 140 1.65 -25.06 12.13
N LEU A 141 2.49 -24.06 12.41
CA LEU A 141 3.85 -23.96 11.89
C LEU A 141 4.80 -24.73 12.81
N HIS A 142 5.83 -25.35 12.24
CA HIS A 142 6.82 -26.16 12.97
C HIS A 142 8.15 -26.10 12.21
N SER A 143 9.24 -25.73 12.88
CA SER A 143 10.57 -25.70 12.25
C SER A 143 11.22 -27.08 12.23
N ARG A 144 10.96 -27.92 13.24
CA ARG A 144 11.47 -29.30 13.37
C ARG A 144 10.42 -30.24 13.99
N PRO A 145 9.35 -30.60 13.24
CA PRO A 145 8.30 -31.48 13.73
C PRO A 145 8.85 -32.78 14.36
N GLY A 146 8.62 -32.95 15.66
CA GLY A 146 9.06 -34.14 16.40
C GLY A 146 10.46 -34.06 17.02
N SER A 147 11.08 -32.88 17.07
CA SER A 147 12.12 -32.61 18.06
C SER A 147 11.58 -32.81 19.49
N LYS A 148 12.49 -32.99 20.45
CA LYS A 148 12.15 -33.12 21.88
C LYS A 148 12.29 -31.81 22.66
N ARG A 149 12.82 -30.77 22.04
CA ARG A 149 12.81 -29.40 22.58
C ARG A 149 11.76 -28.62 21.82
N THR A 150 11.01 -27.78 22.51
CA THR A 150 9.96 -26.98 21.87
C THR A 150 9.99 -25.54 22.37
N ILE A 151 9.91 -24.60 21.43
CA ILE A 151 9.65 -23.19 21.66
C ILE A 151 8.26 -22.92 21.09
N TYR A 152 7.25 -22.84 21.96
CA TYR A 152 5.89 -22.52 21.54
C TYR A 152 5.69 -21.00 21.57
N LEU A 153 5.32 -20.43 20.42
CA LEU A 153 4.99 -19.02 20.23
C LEU A 153 3.49 -18.85 20.33
N ASP A 154 3.04 -18.31 21.47
CA ASP A 154 1.64 -18.19 21.84
C ASP A 154 1.11 -16.79 21.47
N PHE A 155 0.47 -16.72 20.30
CA PHE A 155 -0.22 -15.53 19.79
C PHE A 155 -1.74 -15.56 20.04
N ASP A 156 -2.31 -16.71 20.43
CA ASP A 156 -3.76 -16.89 20.69
C ASP A 156 -4.22 -16.30 22.04
N GLY A 157 -3.27 -16.08 22.97
CA GLY A 157 -3.48 -15.43 24.26
C GLY A 157 -3.59 -16.38 25.45
N ALA A 158 -2.84 -16.08 26.51
CA ALA A 158 -2.60 -16.98 27.64
C ALA A 158 -3.31 -16.57 28.94
N THR A 159 -3.74 -17.56 29.73
CA THR A 159 -4.12 -17.36 31.15
C THR A 159 -3.05 -17.93 32.07
N VAL A 160 -2.23 -17.08 32.68
CA VAL A 160 -1.07 -17.47 33.49
C VAL A 160 -1.40 -17.37 34.98
N THR A 161 -1.18 -18.46 35.72
CA THR A 161 -1.51 -18.56 37.16
C THR A 161 -0.45 -19.37 37.91
N GLY A 162 -0.23 -19.05 39.18
CA GLY A 162 0.69 -19.81 40.06
C GLY A 162 2.19 -19.57 39.83
N THR A 163 2.57 -18.81 38.82
CA THR A 163 3.95 -18.51 38.42
C THR A 163 4.57 -17.36 39.25
N ALA A 164 5.89 -17.17 39.13
CA ALA A 164 6.63 -16.07 39.75
C ALA A 164 6.18 -14.69 39.22
N TRP A 165 5.71 -14.62 37.96
CA TRP A 165 5.03 -13.44 37.40
C TRP A 165 3.72 -13.14 38.14
N ALA A 166 2.85 -14.14 38.27
CA ALA A 166 1.50 -13.96 38.78
C ALA A 166 1.44 -13.81 40.32
N GLN A 167 2.43 -14.31 41.07
CA GLN A 167 2.54 -14.22 42.54
C GLN A 167 1.26 -14.62 43.32
N GLY A 168 0.49 -15.57 42.78
CA GLY A 168 -0.78 -16.05 43.35
C GLY A 168 -2.05 -15.33 42.85
N ALA A 169 -1.90 -14.34 41.97
CA ALA A 169 -2.99 -13.77 41.18
C ALA A 169 -3.21 -14.57 39.87
N THR A 170 -3.90 -13.95 38.90
CA THR A 170 -4.11 -14.47 37.55
C THR A 170 -3.82 -13.35 36.57
N ILE A 171 -2.90 -13.61 35.65
CA ILE A 171 -2.63 -12.76 34.48
C ILE A 171 -3.48 -13.33 33.33
N VAL A 172 -4.12 -12.46 32.58
CA VAL A 172 -4.82 -12.80 31.32
C VAL A 172 -4.21 -11.92 30.25
N ALA A 173 -3.43 -12.55 29.36
CA ALA A 173 -2.90 -11.92 28.18
C ALA A 173 -3.98 -11.84 27.09
N SER A 174 -3.88 -10.82 26.24
CA SER A 174 -4.65 -10.75 25.00
C SER A 174 -4.08 -11.76 23.99
N ALA A 175 -4.82 -11.99 22.90
CA ALA A 175 -4.19 -12.43 21.66
C ALA A 175 -3.27 -11.32 21.13
N TYR A 176 -2.42 -11.64 20.14
CA TYR A 176 -1.79 -10.63 19.30
C TYR A 176 -2.86 -9.86 18.52
N ASP A 177 -2.74 -8.54 18.49
CA ASP A 177 -3.63 -7.58 17.83
C ASP A 177 -2.73 -6.42 17.33
N SER A 178 -2.78 -6.08 16.04
CA SER A 178 -2.01 -4.98 15.43
C SER A 178 -2.87 -3.92 14.74
N ASP A 179 -4.19 -4.14 14.60
CA ASP A 179 -5.11 -3.26 13.86
C ASP A 179 -6.44 -2.89 14.58
N ASP A 180 -6.62 -3.26 15.86
CA ASP A 180 -7.85 -3.09 16.68
C ASP A 180 -9.09 -3.88 16.13
N GLU A 181 -8.93 -4.80 15.16
CA GLU A 181 -10.05 -5.59 14.61
C GLU A 181 -10.36 -6.90 15.39
N ALA A 182 -11.49 -7.53 15.07
CA ALA A 182 -12.09 -8.59 15.89
C ALA A 182 -11.51 -9.99 15.63
N GLY A 183 -10.20 -10.15 15.84
CA GLY A 183 -9.45 -11.39 15.68
C GLY A 183 -8.88 -11.57 14.27
N PHE A 184 -7.86 -12.45 14.19
CA PHE A 184 -6.76 -12.37 13.22
C PHE A 184 -7.11 -11.93 11.79
N SER A 185 -6.65 -10.72 11.45
CA SER A 185 -6.68 -10.11 10.13
C SER A 185 -5.63 -10.74 9.19
N VAL A 186 -5.71 -10.47 7.89
CA VAL A 186 -4.73 -11.00 6.92
C VAL A 186 -3.34 -10.42 7.16
N THR A 187 -3.25 -9.17 7.65
CA THR A 187 -1.99 -8.52 8.02
C THR A 187 -1.34 -9.28 9.18
N GLU A 188 -2.09 -9.51 10.25
CA GLU A 188 -1.61 -10.18 11.46
C GLU A 188 -1.19 -11.63 11.18
N LEU A 189 -1.92 -12.34 10.32
CA LEU A 189 -1.58 -13.71 9.92
C LEU A 189 -0.28 -13.80 9.09
N ASP A 190 0.16 -12.71 8.48
CA ASP A 190 1.40 -12.58 7.71
C ASP A 190 2.56 -12.05 8.61
N GLU A 191 2.25 -11.13 9.52
CA GLU A 191 3.15 -10.66 10.59
C GLU A 191 3.56 -11.81 11.53
N ILE A 192 2.60 -12.62 11.99
CA ILE A 192 2.85 -13.82 12.82
C ILE A 192 3.71 -14.84 12.07
N GLN A 193 3.47 -15.07 10.78
CA GLN A 193 4.32 -15.96 9.96
C GLN A 193 5.73 -15.41 9.79
N THR A 194 5.88 -14.10 9.61
CA THR A 194 7.17 -13.41 9.51
C THR A 194 7.96 -13.49 10.82
N MET A 195 7.31 -13.29 11.97
CA MET A 195 7.92 -13.47 13.30
C MET A 195 8.35 -14.91 13.51
N TRP A 196 7.46 -15.89 13.26
CA TRP A 196 7.78 -17.31 13.38
C TRP A 196 8.95 -17.72 12.48
N GLN A 197 9.02 -17.25 11.23
CA GLN A 197 10.11 -17.57 10.30
C GLN A 197 11.46 -17.09 10.83
N ARG A 198 11.53 -15.92 11.47
CA ARG A 198 12.76 -15.37 12.05
C ARG A 198 13.24 -16.22 13.22
N VAL A 199 12.37 -16.49 14.19
CA VAL A 199 12.69 -17.32 15.36
C VAL A 199 13.03 -18.77 14.94
N ALA A 200 12.33 -19.31 13.92
CA ALA A 200 12.62 -20.62 13.35
C ALA A 200 14.01 -20.71 12.69
N GLU A 201 14.48 -19.61 12.08
CA GLU A 201 15.81 -19.49 11.49
C GLU A 201 16.90 -19.26 12.55
N ASP A 202 16.65 -18.43 13.56
CA ASP A 202 17.60 -18.19 14.68
C ASP A 202 17.97 -19.49 15.39
N TYR A 203 16.99 -20.35 15.64
CA TYR A 203 17.19 -21.66 16.27
C TYR A 203 17.45 -22.80 15.25
N VAL A 204 17.65 -22.50 13.95
CA VAL A 204 17.81 -23.52 12.90
C VAL A 204 19.12 -24.31 12.98
N ALA A 205 20.09 -23.89 13.80
CA ALA A 205 21.27 -24.70 14.12
C ALA A 205 21.02 -25.81 15.17
N LEU A 206 19.84 -25.85 15.81
CA LEU A 206 19.62 -26.57 17.06
C LEU A 206 18.47 -27.59 16.95
N ASP A 207 18.57 -28.73 17.66
CA ASP A 207 17.48 -29.72 17.77
C ASP A 207 16.39 -29.20 18.71
N VAL A 208 15.58 -28.28 18.17
CA VAL A 208 14.41 -27.67 18.78
C VAL A 208 13.37 -27.35 17.71
N ASP A 209 12.10 -27.56 18.05
CA ASP A 209 10.95 -27.20 17.22
C ASP A 209 10.40 -25.84 17.66
N VAL A 210 10.52 -24.84 16.79
CA VAL A 210 9.87 -23.53 16.95
C VAL A 210 8.49 -23.65 16.30
N THR A 211 7.43 -23.47 17.08
CA THR A 211 6.06 -23.80 16.65
C THR A 211 5.01 -22.77 17.08
N THR A 212 3.98 -22.64 16.27
CA THR A 212 2.73 -21.91 16.57
C THR A 212 1.54 -22.85 16.83
N GLU A 213 1.74 -24.17 16.85
CA GLU A 213 0.70 -25.12 17.29
C GLU A 213 0.82 -25.32 18.81
N GLU A 214 -0.24 -24.96 19.57
CA GLU A 214 -0.31 -25.18 21.03
C GLU A 214 -0.02 -26.65 21.38
N PRO A 215 1.10 -26.96 22.06
CA PRO A 215 1.49 -28.33 22.34
C PRO A 215 0.49 -29.07 23.22
N ALA A 216 0.42 -30.39 23.07
CA ALA A 216 -0.43 -31.22 23.90
C ALA A 216 -0.18 -30.97 25.40
N ALA A 217 -1.25 -30.80 26.20
CA ALA A 217 -1.16 -30.32 27.58
C ALA A 217 -0.12 -31.07 28.43
N GLY A 218 0.93 -30.36 28.85
CA GLY A 218 2.07 -30.90 29.59
C GLY A 218 3.31 -31.25 28.75
N ALA A 219 3.27 -31.19 27.42
CA ALA A 219 4.42 -31.55 26.56
C ALA A 219 5.63 -30.61 26.72
N LEU A 220 5.40 -29.36 27.11
CA LEU A 220 6.47 -28.42 27.48
C LEU A 220 7.02 -28.67 28.90
N ARG A 221 6.25 -29.33 29.78
CA ARG A 221 6.49 -29.37 31.22
C ARG A 221 7.44 -30.50 31.61
N ARG A 222 8.61 -30.13 32.13
CA ARG A 222 9.61 -31.07 32.64
C ARG A 222 9.34 -31.43 34.11
N ASP A 223 8.65 -32.54 34.39
CA ASP A 223 8.39 -32.96 35.78
C ASP A 223 9.68 -33.32 36.55
N THR A 224 10.65 -33.92 35.87
CA THR A 224 11.92 -34.40 36.44
C THR A 224 13.08 -34.27 35.44
N ALA A 225 14.32 -34.28 35.95
CA ALA A 225 15.51 -34.29 35.09
C ALA A 225 15.69 -35.57 34.24
N ALA A 226 14.81 -36.57 34.38
CA ALA A 226 14.79 -37.79 33.57
C ALA A 226 13.85 -37.69 32.35
N ASP A 227 12.97 -36.67 32.31
CA ASP A 227 12.04 -36.46 31.21
C ASP A 227 12.79 -35.86 30.01
N ASP A 228 12.62 -36.51 28.85
CA ASP A 228 13.44 -36.26 27.66
C ASP A 228 12.79 -35.34 26.63
N SER A 229 11.50 -35.01 26.79
CA SER A 229 10.76 -33.96 26.08
C SER A 229 10.34 -32.86 27.04
N TYR A 230 10.63 -31.60 26.68
CA TYR A 230 10.27 -30.39 27.44
C TYR A 230 10.51 -29.13 26.58
N GLY A 231 10.06 -27.97 27.05
CA GLY A 231 10.24 -26.72 26.34
C GLY A 231 9.78 -25.48 27.12
N THR A 232 9.71 -24.36 26.42
CA THR A 232 9.25 -23.07 26.93
C THR A 232 8.08 -22.53 26.11
N ARG A 233 7.24 -21.70 26.74
CA ARG A 233 6.25 -20.86 26.04
C ARG A 233 6.75 -19.42 26.00
N VAL A 234 6.60 -18.76 24.86
CA VAL A 234 6.68 -17.30 24.73
C VAL A 234 5.26 -16.78 24.48
N VAL A 235 4.76 -15.88 25.31
CA VAL A 235 3.45 -15.23 25.09
C VAL A 235 3.68 -13.89 24.41
N VAL A 236 3.05 -13.69 23.26
CA VAL A 236 3.12 -12.46 22.47
C VAL A 236 1.80 -11.70 22.65
N THR A 237 1.83 -10.55 23.32
CA THR A 237 0.64 -9.85 23.83
C THR A 237 0.92 -8.36 24.00
N GLU A 238 -0.14 -7.54 24.06
CA GLU A 238 -0.03 -6.16 24.58
C GLU A 238 0.64 -6.10 25.96
N LEU A 239 1.37 -5.01 26.25
CA LEU A 239 2.02 -4.76 27.54
C LEU A 239 1.02 -4.41 28.66
N ASP A 240 0.52 -5.42 29.38
CA ASP A 240 -0.27 -5.20 30.59
C ASP A 240 0.60 -5.12 31.87
N ALA A 241 0.37 -4.07 32.67
CA ALA A 241 1.07 -3.81 33.94
C ALA A 241 0.77 -4.81 35.08
N SER A 242 0.06 -5.92 34.80
CA SER A 242 0.00 -7.10 35.66
C SER A 242 1.12 -8.11 35.40
N VAL A 243 1.85 -8.02 34.28
CA VAL A 243 3.04 -8.86 34.01
C VAL A 243 4.29 -8.26 34.67
N VAL A 244 4.58 -6.98 34.41
CA VAL A 244 5.79 -6.29 34.88
C VAL A 244 5.48 -4.87 35.35
N THR A 245 6.26 -4.35 36.31
CA THR A 245 6.10 -2.99 36.86
C THR A 245 6.70 -1.88 35.98
N ASP A 246 7.68 -2.21 35.15
CA ASP A 246 8.24 -1.26 34.19
C ASP A 246 7.38 -1.27 32.92
N VAL A 247 6.59 -0.22 32.76
CA VAL A 247 5.67 -0.04 31.61
C VAL A 247 6.38 0.44 30.34
N SER A 248 7.66 0.10 30.18
CA SER A 248 8.44 0.30 28.96
C SER A 248 9.15 -0.96 28.45
N ALA A 249 9.07 -2.11 29.13
CA ALA A 249 9.69 -3.34 28.66
C ALA A 249 9.12 -3.79 27.28
N THR A 250 10.01 -4.19 26.37
CA THR A 250 9.67 -4.82 25.08
C THR A 250 9.65 -6.35 25.15
N GLY A 251 10.28 -6.93 26.18
CA GLY A 251 10.10 -8.32 26.59
C GLY A 251 10.49 -8.53 28.06
N VAL A 252 10.14 -9.69 28.63
CA VAL A 252 10.64 -10.17 29.93
C VAL A 252 10.76 -11.70 29.95
N ALA A 253 11.86 -12.22 30.50
CA ALA A 253 12.11 -13.65 30.68
C ALA A 253 12.78 -13.98 32.00
N ASN A 254 12.39 -15.10 32.61
CA ASN A 254 13.14 -15.68 33.72
C ASN A 254 14.40 -16.36 33.19
N TYR A 255 15.53 -16.10 33.85
CA TYR A 255 16.81 -16.74 33.55
C TYR A 255 16.80 -18.22 33.96
N ASP A 256 17.42 -19.10 33.17
CA ASP A 256 17.55 -20.54 33.47
C ASP A 256 16.19 -21.21 33.74
N ALA A 257 15.27 -21.03 32.78
CA ALA A 257 13.86 -21.43 32.88
C ALA A 257 13.44 -22.54 31.90
N PHE A 258 14.25 -22.83 30.87
CA PHE A 258 13.88 -23.75 29.79
C PHE A 258 13.95 -25.23 30.22
N ASP A 259 14.99 -25.62 30.95
CA ASP A 259 15.16 -26.99 31.47
C ASP A 259 14.94 -27.13 32.99
N ALA A 260 14.44 -26.08 33.65
CA ALA A 260 13.93 -26.15 35.02
C ALA A 260 12.94 -27.32 35.22
N VAL A 261 12.86 -27.85 36.46
CA VAL A 261 12.14 -29.10 36.76
C VAL A 261 11.03 -28.94 37.81
N GLY A 262 9.91 -29.61 37.58
CA GLY A 262 8.77 -29.69 38.48
C GLY A 262 8.28 -28.31 38.92
N ALA A 263 8.23 -28.09 40.23
CA ALA A 263 7.75 -26.83 40.81
C ALA A 263 8.59 -25.59 40.45
N GLN A 264 9.83 -25.75 39.95
CA GLN A 264 10.62 -24.63 39.42
C GLN A 264 10.18 -24.28 37.99
N TRP A 265 9.88 -25.29 37.15
CA TRP A 265 9.28 -25.06 35.83
C TRP A 265 7.91 -24.37 35.97
N ASP A 266 7.09 -24.85 36.90
CA ASP A 266 5.78 -24.26 37.24
C ASP A 266 5.88 -22.79 37.71
N ALA A 267 7.04 -22.36 38.21
CA ALA A 267 7.27 -21.00 38.69
C ALA A 267 7.81 -20.07 37.59
N LEU A 268 8.75 -20.52 36.75
CA LEU A 268 9.53 -19.66 35.86
C LEU A 268 8.92 -19.44 34.45
N GLN A 269 7.84 -20.13 34.10
CA GLN A 269 7.14 -19.96 32.82
C GLN A 269 6.10 -18.83 32.84
N PRO A 270 5.70 -18.25 31.70
CA PRO A 270 6.36 -18.30 30.38
C PRO A 270 7.45 -17.21 30.26
N ALA A 271 8.04 -17.06 29.07
CA ALA A 271 8.65 -15.80 28.63
C ALA A 271 7.61 -14.92 27.91
N TRP A 272 7.91 -13.63 27.71
CA TRP A 272 6.95 -12.64 27.20
C TRP A 272 7.59 -11.68 26.20
N ALA A 273 6.88 -11.36 25.11
CA ALA A 273 7.25 -10.31 24.16
C ALA A 273 6.08 -9.34 23.95
N PHE A 274 6.39 -8.04 23.86
CA PHE A 274 5.42 -6.93 23.87
C PHE A 274 5.52 -6.05 22.60
N PRO A 275 4.68 -6.31 21.56
CA PRO A 275 4.79 -5.66 20.26
C PRO A 275 4.57 -4.13 20.22
N ASP A 276 3.77 -3.58 21.12
CA ASP A 276 3.37 -2.17 21.17
C ASP A 276 4.57 -1.24 21.39
N GLY A 277 5.54 -1.66 22.20
CA GLY A 277 6.81 -0.95 22.40
C GLY A 277 7.75 -0.98 21.18
N LEU A 278 7.43 -1.81 20.19
CA LEU A 278 8.14 -2.02 18.93
C LEU A 278 7.31 -1.56 17.71
N GLY A 279 6.14 -0.95 17.93
CA GLY A 279 5.24 -0.52 16.85
C GLY A 279 4.80 -1.67 15.93
N HIS A 280 4.62 -2.88 16.49
CA HIS A 280 4.22 -4.11 15.80
C HIS A 280 5.16 -4.64 14.71
N ASN A 281 6.35 -4.06 14.50
CA ASN A 281 7.28 -4.48 13.45
C ASN A 281 7.72 -5.96 13.60
N PRO A 282 7.40 -6.86 12.64
CA PRO A 282 7.64 -8.30 12.79
C PRO A 282 9.13 -8.71 12.71
N LYS A 283 10.04 -7.86 12.20
CA LYS A 283 11.49 -8.06 12.42
C LYS A 283 11.79 -7.89 13.91
N TRP A 284 11.44 -6.75 14.48
CA TRP A 284 11.81 -6.40 15.86
C TRP A 284 11.15 -7.30 16.90
N VAL A 285 9.88 -7.66 16.72
CA VAL A 285 9.19 -8.61 17.61
C VAL A 285 9.83 -10.01 17.50
N GLY A 286 10.22 -10.43 16.29
CA GLY A 286 10.97 -11.68 16.08
C GLY A 286 12.32 -11.70 16.81
N GLU A 287 13.11 -10.63 16.70
CA GLU A 287 14.38 -10.50 17.44
C GLU A 287 14.16 -10.64 18.96
N VAL A 288 13.16 -9.94 19.52
CA VAL A 288 12.84 -10.02 20.95
C VAL A 288 12.42 -11.44 21.34
N ILE A 289 11.53 -12.09 20.59
CA ILE A 289 11.14 -13.48 20.89
C ILE A 289 12.37 -14.40 20.96
N SER A 290 13.32 -14.27 20.03
CA SER A 290 14.56 -15.05 20.05
C SER A 290 15.47 -14.71 21.24
N HIS A 291 15.55 -13.44 21.63
CA HIS A 291 16.31 -12.91 22.75
C HIS A 291 15.79 -13.41 24.11
N GLU A 292 14.48 -13.31 24.34
CA GLU A 292 13.80 -13.77 25.56
C GLU A 292 13.93 -15.29 25.75
N VAL A 293 13.83 -16.06 24.67
CA VAL A 293 14.12 -17.51 24.70
C VAL A 293 15.59 -17.76 25.06
N GLY A 294 16.51 -16.92 24.57
CA GLY A 294 17.93 -16.95 24.95
C GLY A 294 18.15 -16.83 26.46
N HIS A 295 17.45 -15.90 27.14
CA HIS A 295 17.50 -15.81 28.61
C HIS A 295 16.94 -17.06 29.30
N THR A 296 15.85 -17.66 28.78
CA THR A 296 15.33 -18.92 29.32
C THR A 296 16.34 -20.07 29.19
N LEU A 297 17.24 -19.99 28.19
CA LEU A 297 18.36 -20.89 27.92
C LEU A 297 19.69 -20.42 28.53
N GLY A 298 19.66 -19.51 29.51
CA GLY A 298 20.84 -19.14 30.32
C GLY A 298 21.79 -18.12 29.70
N LEU A 299 21.43 -17.48 28.58
CA LEU A 299 22.25 -16.44 27.94
C LEU A 299 22.18 -15.10 28.68
N SER A 300 23.30 -14.37 28.71
CA SER A 300 23.36 -12.95 29.12
C SER A 300 23.41 -12.05 27.89
N HIS A 301 23.11 -10.75 28.09
CA HIS A 301 23.29 -9.72 27.06
C HIS A 301 24.67 -9.68 26.42
N ASP A 302 24.68 -9.28 25.15
CA ASP A 302 25.85 -9.08 24.29
C ASP A 302 26.06 -7.57 24.09
N GLY A 303 26.59 -6.91 25.12
CA GLY A 303 26.84 -5.46 25.14
C GLY A 303 28.24 -5.07 24.68
N GLY A 304 28.57 -3.78 24.68
CA GLY A 304 29.94 -3.34 24.37
C GLY A 304 30.14 -1.85 24.08
N GLY A 305 31.42 -1.47 24.01
CA GLY A 305 31.87 -0.16 23.51
C GLY A 305 31.25 1.06 24.22
N ASN A 306 30.50 1.87 23.47
CA ASN A 306 29.73 3.01 23.99
C ASN A 306 28.22 2.73 24.01
N ASP A 307 27.80 1.57 23.51
CA ASP A 307 26.41 1.28 23.17
C ASP A 307 25.63 0.75 24.38
N GLY A 308 26.36 0.34 25.43
CA GLY A 308 25.82 -0.09 26.71
C GLY A 308 25.72 -1.61 26.79
N GLU A 309 24.63 -2.10 27.37
CA GLU A 309 24.40 -3.54 27.55
C GLU A 309 23.91 -4.24 26.27
N TYR A 310 23.43 -3.49 25.27
CA TYR A 310 22.96 -4.04 24.01
C TYR A 310 23.84 -3.55 22.86
N TYR A 311 24.66 -4.43 22.29
CA TYR A 311 25.44 -4.07 21.12
C TYR A 311 24.56 -3.98 19.88
N GLN A 312 24.52 -2.81 19.25
CA GLN A 312 23.67 -2.53 18.07
C GLN A 312 24.21 -3.15 16.77
N GLY A 313 25.23 -4.01 16.83
CA GLY A 313 25.88 -4.60 15.66
C GLY A 313 26.63 -3.60 14.77
N HIS A 314 27.20 -4.09 13.67
CA HIS A 314 27.95 -3.29 12.71
C HIS A 314 27.85 -3.84 11.28
N GLY A 315 27.83 -2.94 10.30
CA GLY A 315 27.58 -3.33 8.91
C GLY A 315 26.18 -3.94 8.77
N VAL A 316 26.12 -5.17 8.26
CA VAL A 316 24.87 -5.93 8.04
C VAL A 316 24.46 -6.82 9.24
N TRP A 317 25.31 -6.89 10.27
CA TRP A 317 25.27 -7.94 11.31
C TRP A 317 25.03 -7.37 12.71
N GLY A 318 24.27 -8.09 13.55
CA GLY A 318 24.21 -7.87 14.99
C GLY A 318 24.00 -9.16 15.79
N PRO A 319 24.35 -9.18 17.09
CA PRO A 319 24.08 -10.32 17.95
C PRO A 319 22.61 -10.36 18.38
N ILE A 320 22.02 -11.56 18.46
CA ILE A 320 20.65 -11.79 18.93
C ILE A 320 20.48 -11.29 20.36
N MET A 321 21.42 -11.63 21.25
CA MET A 321 21.45 -11.16 22.64
C MET A 321 21.87 -9.68 22.80
N GLY A 322 21.94 -8.91 21.71
CA GLY A 322 22.15 -7.46 21.72
C GLY A 322 20.94 -6.71 21.12
N ALA A 323 21.19 -5.78 20.19
CA ALA A 323 20.14 -4.98 19.55
C ALA A 323 20.24 -5.02 18.01
N ALA A 324 19.99 -6.20 17.42
CA ALA A 324 20.06 -6.45 15.98
C ALA A 324 18.88 -5.84 15.15
N TYR A 325 18.02 -5.00 15.74
CA TYR A 325 16.82 -4.42 15.12
C TYR A 325 17.03 -3.71 13.76
N THR A 326 18.24 -3.23 13.48
CA THR A 326 18.61 -2.57 12.20
C THR A 326 19.69 -3.32 11.44
N ARG A 327 19.72 -4.64 11.62
CA ARG A 327 20.68 -5.58 11.02
C ARG A 327 19.91 -6.69 10.34
N PRO A 328 19.99 -6.83 9.00
CA PRO A 328 19.28 -7.90 8.31
C PRO A 328 19.78 -9.29 8.72
N VAL A 329 21.06 -9.43 9.09
CA VAL A 329 21.65 -10.66 9.63
C VAL A 329 21.75 -10.57 11.15
N SER A 330 21.00 -11.42 11.85
CA SER A 330 21.05 -11.61 13.31
C SER A 330 21.77 -12.91 13.61
N GLN A 331 22.63 -13.00 14.64
CA GLN A 331 23.27 -14.27 14.96
C GLN A 331 23.52 -14.45 16.46
N PHE A 332 23.55 -15.70 16.91
CA PHE A 332 24.20 -16.04 18.18
C PHE A 332 25.70 -15.79 18.11
N SER A 333 26.30 -15.50 19.26
CA SER A 333 27.58 -14.84 19.41
C SER A 333 28.51 -15.57 20.38
N LYS A 334 29.71 -15.00 20.51
CA LYS A 334 30.65 -15.25 21.62
C LYS A 334 31.61 -14.09 21.88
N GLY A 335 31.14 -12.87 21.67
CA GLY A 335 31.96 -11.66 21.80
C GLY A 335 33.01 -11.50 20.69
N GLU A 336 32.76 -11.98 19.46
CA GLU A 336 33.71 -11.86 18.33
C GLU A 336 33.67 -10.48 17.61
N TYR A 337 33.14 -9.45 18.29
CA TYR A 337 33.09 -8.05 17.85
C TYR A 337 34.08 -7.15 18.64
N THR A 338 33.92 -5.83 18.58
CA THR A 338 34.87 -4.88 19.19
C THR A 338 34.44 -4.49 20.60
N ASP A 339 35.36 -4.58 21.56
CA ASP A 339 35.19 -4.21 22.98
C ASP A 339 33.87 -4.74 23.62
N PRO A 340 33.61 -6.06 23.58
CA PRO A 340 32.37 -6.66 24.08
C PRO A 340 32.31 -6.68 25.62
N SER A 341 31.10 -6.60 26.20
CA SER A 341 30.85 -6.86 27.62
C SER A 341 30.77 -8.36 27.93
N ASN A 342 30.30 -9.17 26.96
CA ASN A 342 30.12 -10.61 27.09
C ASN A 342 31.00 -11.42 26.14
N THR A 343 31.31 -12.67 26.54
CA THR A 343 32.12 -13.65 25.78
C THR A 343 31.69 -15.07 26.08
N GLU A 344 30.40 -15.27 26.38
CA GLU A 344 29.79 -16.59 26.54
C GLU A 344 29.68 -17.29 25.17
N ASP A 345 29.90 -18.60 25.12
CA ASP A 345 29.74 -19.35 23.85
C ASP A 345 28.29 -19.82 23.77
N ASP A 346 27.42 -18.97 23.22
CA ASP A 346 25.95 -19.13 23.23
C ASP A 346 25.47 -20.55 22.88
N PHE A 347 26.01 -21.16 21.83
CA PHE A 347 25.65 -22.53 21.44
C PHE A 347 26.09 -23.56 22.49
N SER A 348 27.23 -23.36 23.16
CA SER A 348 27.66 -24.21 24.29
C SER A 348 26.80 -24.00 25.55
N VAL A 349 26.28 -22.79 25.77
CA VAL A 349 25.37 -22.50 26.90
C VAL A 349 24.00 -23.13 26.65
N MET A 350 23.36 -22.87 25.51
CA MET A 350 22.09 -23.51 25.11
C MET A 350 22.17 -25.05 25.13
N ALA A 351 23.30 -25.61 24.67
CA ALA A 351 23.56 -27.05 24.73
C ALA A 351 23.62 -27.60 26.17
N SER A 352 23.97 -26.78 27.16
CA SER A 352 24.00 -27.19 28.58
C SER A 352 22.60 -27.31 29.20
N HIS A 353 21.64 -26.52 28.72
CA HIS A 353 20.19 -26.66 29.00
C HIS A 353 19.51 -27.73 28.10
N GLY A 354 20.32 -28.43 27.29
CA GLY A 354 19.89 -29.57 26.48
C GLY A 354 19.28 -29.20 25.13
N VAL A 355 19.42 -27.96 24.66
CA VAL A 355 19.13 -27.54 23.28
C VAL A 355 20.44 -27.63 22.49
N THR A 356 20.72 -28.81 21.93
CA THR A 356 21.98 -29.14 21.25
C THR A 356 21.86 -29.08 19.74
N ALA A 357 22.95 -28.81 19.02
CA ALA A 357 22.98 -29.00 17.56
C ALA A 357 22.61 -30.45 17.17
N PRO A 358 21.91 -30.65 16.03
CA PRO A 358 21.62 -31.98 15.51
C PRO A 358 22.90 -32.62 14.93
N ALA A 359 22.79 -33.82 14.37
CA ALA A 359 23.90 -34.45 13.65
C ALA A 359 24.08 -33.84 12.25
N ASP A 360 25.33 -33.57 11.86
CA ASP A 360 25.82 -33.34 10.48
C ASP A 360 25.07 -34.24 9.48
N ASP A 361 24.38 -33.62 8.52
CA ASP A 361 23.59 -34.31 7.49
C ASP A 361 24.40 -34.61 6.22
N HIS A 362 25.55 -33.94 6.01
CA HIS A 362 26.30 -33.92 4.75
C HIS A 362 27.83 -33.89 4.93
N THR A 363 28.41 -34.98 5.42
CA THR A 363 29.85 -35.18 5.61
C THR A 363 30.80 -34.43 4.65
N SER A 364 31.75 -33.69 5.24
CA SER A 364 32.85 -32.98 4.56
C SER A 364 33.88 -33.85 3.80
N VAL A 365 33.68 -35.17 3.73
CA VAL A 365 34.67 -36.16 3.28
C VAL A 365 34.39 -36.66 1.85
N LEU A 366 35.32 -36.42 0.92
CA LEU A 366 35.20 -36.80 -0.51
C LEU A 366 34.78 -38.25 -0.77
N ALA A 367 35.16 -39.20 0.08
CA ALA A 367 34.86 -40.62 -0.11
C ALA A 367 33.40 -40.99 0.23
N SER A 368 32.66 -40.10 0.87
CA SER A 368 31.28 -40.30 1.37
C SER A 368 30.32 -39.15 1.02
N ALA A 369 30.79 -38.18 0.23
CA ALA A 369 30.06 -36.99 -0.20
C ALA A 369 28.69 -37.30 -0.84
N THR A 370 27.64 -36.61 -0.38
CA THR A 370 26.23 -36.80 -0.78
C THR A 370 26.04 -36.67 -2.29
N PRO A 371 25.43 -37.65 -3.00
CA PRO A 371 25.21 -37.52 -4.45
C PRO A 371 24.21 -36.41 -4.79
N LEU A 372 24.67 -35.36 -5.49
CA LEU A 372 23.82 -34.32 -6.05
C LEU A 372 23.29 -34.76 -7.42
N ALA A 373 21.96 -34.81 -7.56
CA ALA A 373 21.29 -35.14 -8.82
C ALA A 373 21.10 -33.89 -9.69
N SER A 374 20.25 -32.97 -9.22
CA SER A 374 19.99 -31.64 -9.81
C SER A 374 19.87 -30.60 -8.70
N THR A 375 19.18 -30.94 -7.62
CA THR A 375 19.14 -30.20 -6.34
C THR A 375 19.34 -31.13 -5.14
N ALA A 376 19.72 -30.55 -4.00
CA ALA A 376 19.69 -31.14 -2.66
C ALA A 376 19.45 -30.03 -1.63
N THR A 377 19.11 -30.39 -0.40
CA THR A 377 18.92 -29.49 0.75
C THR A 377 19.81 -29.95 1.89
N GLY A 378 20.41 -29.02 2.65
CA GLY A 378 21.15 -29.33 3.88
C GLY A 378 21.06 -28.20 4.91
N THR A 379 21.67 -28.40 6.08
CA THR A 379 21.74 -27.40 7.16
C THR A 379 23.18 -27.28 7.68
N ILE A 380 23.78 -26.09 7.53
CA ILE A 380 25.05 -25.75 8.18
C ILE A 380 24.78 -25.58 9.69
N THR A 381 25.23 -26.54 10.51
CA THR A 381 24.90 -26.57 11.95
C THR A 381 25.88 -25.82 12.85
N ALA A 382 27.09 -25.49 12.34
CA ALA A 382 28.11 -24.78 13.09
C ALA A 382 29.11 -24.08 12.17
N GLY A 383 29.81 -23.05 12.69
CA GLY A 383 30.88 -22.33 11.99
C GLY A 383 32.14 -23.11 11.58
N THR A 384 32.12 -24.44 11.70
CA THR A 384 33.16 -25.35 11.19
C THR A 384 32.61 -26.44 10.26
N ASP A 385 31.29 -26.48 10.07
CA ASP A 385 30.54 -27.46 9.30
C ASP A 385 30.68 -27.23 7.79
N LYS A 386 30.69 -28.30 6.98
CA LYS A 386 31.15 -28.23 5.57
C LYS A 386 30.57 -29.32 4.68
N ASP A 387 29.48 -28.98 4.00
CA ASP A 387 28.65 -29.95 3.33
C ASP A 387 29.20 -30.29 1.95
N LEU A 388 29.56 -31.56 1.73
CA LEU A 388 30.22 -31.99 0.50
C LEU A 388 29.32 -32.88 -0.35
N PHE A 389 28.99 -32.39 -1.54
CA PHE A 389 28.19 -33.10 -2.53
C PHE A 389 29.05 -33.61 -3.68
N SER A 390 28.76 -34.80 -4.19
CA SER A 390 29.37 -35.36 -5.40
C SER A 390 28.44 -35.22 -6.60
N TYR A 391 28.92 -34.58 -7.68
CA TYR A 391 28.17 -34.37 -8.92
C TYR A 391 28.89 -35.01 -10.12
N VAL A 392 28.18 -35.81 -10.92
CA VAL A 392 28.72 -36.43 -12.13
C VAL A 392 28.16 -35.73 -13.35
N ALA A 393 29.00 -34.97 -14.04
CA ALA A 393 28.56 -34.14 -15.17
C ALA A 393 27.95 -34.98 -16.30
N THR A 394 26.68 -34.76 -16.60
CA THR A 394 25.95 -35.52 -17.64
C THR A 394 26.31 -35.08 -19.06
N ALA A 395 26.69 -33.81 -19.25
CA ALA A 395 27.08 -33.23 -20.53
C ALA A 395 28.26 -32.25 -20.39
N THR A 396 29.14 -32.20 -21.41
CA THR A 396 30.25 -31.25 -21.48
C THR A 396 29.72 -29.86 -21.85
N GLY A 397 30.07 -28.84 -21.06
CA GLY A 397 29.61 -27.47 -21.25
C GLY A 397 29.85 -26.61 -20.02
N THR A 398 29.38 -25.37 -20.04
CA THR A 398 29.28 -24.57 -18.80
C THR A 398 28.12 -25.10 -17.98
N TRP A 399 28.38 -25.40 -16.71
CA TRP A 399 27.37 -25.66 -15.69
C TRP A 399 27.52 -24.61 -14.59
N THR A 400 26.41 -24.24 -13.97
CA THR A 400 26.43 -23.49 -12.71
C THR A 400 26.09 -24.40 -11.55
N PHE A 401 26.87 -24.25 -10.49
CA PHE A 401 26.59 -24.75 -9.16
C PHE A 401 26.20 -23.57 -8.30
N ARG A 402 25.02 -23.59 -7.68
CA ARG A 402 24.54 -22.49 -6.81
C ARG A 402 24.00 -23.07 -5.51
N ALA A 403 24.36 -22.45 -4.40
CA ALA A 403 23.78 -22.68 -3.09
C ALA A 403 23.11 -21.40 -2.59
N GLU A 404 21.90 -21.51 -2.07
CA GLU A 404 21.07 -20.41 -1.59
C GLU A 404 20.40 -20.80 -0.27
N PRO A 405 20.32 -19.89 0.73
CA PRO A 405 19.55 -20.17 1.94
C PRO A 405 18.06 -20.43 1.65
N THR A 406 17.39 -21.16 2.54
CA THR A 406 15.94 -21.45 2.42
C THR A 406 15.04 -20.34 2.96
N SER A 407 15.62 -19.35 3.64
CA SER A 407 14.91 -18.23 4.28
C SER A 407 15.44 -16.90 3.74
N SER A 408 14.56 -15.91 3.55
CA SER A 408 14.94 -14.52 3.29
C SER A 408 15.55 -13.86 4.53
N ALA A 409 15.07 -14.26 5.71
CA ALA A 409 15.56 -13.83 7.01
C ALA A 409 16.80 -14.61 7.48
N THR A 410 17.62 -15.14 6.57
CA THR A 410 18.64 -16.14 6.90
C THR A 410 19.85 -15.61 7.65
N ASN A 411 20.34 -16.45 8.58
CA ASN A 411 21.54 -16.20 9.35
C ASN A 411 22.81 -16.77 8.67
N LEU A 412 22.64 -17.54 7.57
CA LEU A 412 23.72 -18.20 6.83
C LEU A 412 24.23 -17.37 5.65
N ASP A 413 25.48 -16.92 5.76
CA ASP A 413 26.30 -16.42 4.64
C ASP A 413 27.08 -17.60 4.01
N ILE A 414 26.80 -17.91 2.75
CA ILE A 414 27.32 -19.11 2.07
C ILE A 414 28.61 -18.81 1.29
N LYS A 415 29.70 -19.52 1.63
CA LYS A 415 30.82 -19.76 0.72
C LYS A 415 30.56 -21.05 -0.07
N LEU A 416 30.77 -20.99 -1.39
CA LEU A 416 30.75 -22.16 -2.26
C LEU A 416 32.16 -22.48 -2.77
N ALA A 417 32.50 -23.76 -2.88
CA ALA A 417 33.73 -24.21 -3.53
C ALA A 417 33.48 -25.41 -4.46
N LEU A 418 33.99 -25.33 -5.69
CA LEU A 418 33.96 -26.44 -6.65
C LEU A 418 35.32 -27.15 -6.63
N LEU A 419 35.32 -28.46 -6.42
CA LEU A 419 36.51 -29.31 -6.37
C LEU A 419 36.52 -30.32 -7.53
N SER A 420 37.72 -30.73 -7.93
CA SER A 420 37.94 -31.84 -8.86
C SER A 420 37.70 -33.21 -8.22
N ALA A 421 37.63 -34.26 -9.05
CA ALA A 421 37.62 -35.66 -8.63
C ALA A 421 38.75 -36.04 -7.63
N GLY A 422 39.85 -35.28 -7.58
CA GLY A 422 40.97 -35.45 -6.63
C GLY A 422 40.97 -34.48 -5.44
N GLY A 423 39.86 -33.79 -5.16
CA GLY A 423 39.73 -32.84 -4.02
C GLY A 423 40.48 -31.52 -4.19
N THR A 424 41.12 -31.27 -5.34
CA THR A 424 41.75 -29.98 -5.63
C THR A 424 40.68 -28.95 -5.99
N GLN A 425 40.68 -27.80 -5.32
CA GLN A 425 39.75 -26.69 -5.59
C GLN A 425 39.99 -26.11 -6.99
N LEU A 426 38.91 -26.01 -7.76
CA LEU A 426 38.87 -25.52 -9.14
C LEU A 426 38.33 -24.09 -9.23
N ALA A 427 37.36 -23.76 -8.37
CA ALA A 427 36.75 -22.45 -8.26
C ALA A 427 36.14 -22.27 -6.84
N THR A 428 35.83 -21.04 -6.49
CA THR A 428 35.07 -20.68 -5.27
C THR A 428 34.28 -19.41 -5.53
N ALA A 429 33.12 -19.27 -4.88
CA ALA A 429 32.33 -18.07 -4.83
C ALA A 429 32.09 -17.69 -3.37
N ASP A 430 32.20 -16.40 -3.10
CA ASP A 430 32.28 -15.81 -1.77
C ASP A 430 31.79 -14.35 -1.93
N PRO A 431 30.49 -14.14 -2.21
CA PRO A 431 29.96 -12.80 -2.44
C PRO A 431 30.02 -11.98 -1.14
N ALA A 432 30.07 -10.66 -1.24
CA ALA A 432 29.99 -9.83 -0.06
C ALA A 432 28.52 -9.65 0.32
N ALA A 433 28.16 -9.91 1.59
CA ALA A 433 26.86 -9.58 2.13
C ALA A 433 26.60 -8.06 2.08
N VAL A 434 25.45 -7.65 1.55
CA VAL A 434 25.03 -6.25 1.40
C VAL A 434 23.60 -6.12 1.92
N GLY A 435 23.42 -5.38 3.01
CA GLY A 435 22.10 -5.08 3.55
C GLY A 435 21.30 -4.22 2.58
N VAL A 436 20.06 -4.63 2.32
CA VAL A 436 19.11 -3.92 1.46
C VAL A 436 18.19 -3.04 2.32
N ASP A 437 17.71 -3.61 3.43
CA ASP A 437 16.91 -2.97 4.47
C ASP A 437 17.27 -3.56 5.86
N ASP A 438 16.47 -3.28 6.88
CA ASP A 438 16.68 -3.74 8.26
C ASP A 438 16.44 -5.27 8.45
N GLY A 439 15.82 -5.94 7.48
CA GLY A 439 15.38 -7.34 7.55
C GLY A 439 15.80 -8.26 6.40
N HIS A 440 16.37 -7.74 5.30
CA HIS A 440 16.92 -8.50 4.16
C HIS A 440 18.35 -8.06 3.75
N ALA A 441 19.18 -9.03 3.34
CA ALA A 441 20.53 -8.82 2.80
C ALA A 441 20.80 -9.66 1.55
N ASP A 442 21.30 -8.99 0.50
CA ASP A 442 21.82 -9.62 -0.70
C ASP A 442 23.22 -10.22 -0.45
N GLY A 443 23.61 -11.17 -1.30
CA GLY A 443 24.98 -11.74 -1.32
C GLY A 443 25.15 -13.03 -0.52
N LEU A 444 24.25 -13.35 0.41
CA LEU A 444 24.30 -14.56 1.25
C LEU A 444 24.23 -15.89 0.46
N ALA A 445 23.82 -15.85 -0.81
CA ALA A 445 23.77 -16.99 -1.72
C ALA A 445 24.92 -16.98 -2.75
N ALA A 446 25.64 -18.09 -2.88
CA ALA A 446 26.85 -18.19 -3.71
C ALA A 446 26.68 -19.07 -4.96
N SER A 447 27.36 -18.68 -6.06
CA SER A 447 27.18 -19.27 -7.39
C SER A 447 28.50 -19.37 -8.18
N ILE A 448 28.77 -20.54 -8.76
CA ILE A 448 29.98 -20.86 -9.54
C ILE A 448 29.59 -21.40 -10.91
N SER A 449 29.82 -20.62 -11.96
CA SER A 449 29.72 -21.07 -13.36
C SER A 449 31.07 -21.63 -13.85
N TYR A 450 31.12 -22.90 -14.22
CA TYR A 450 32.37 -23.62 -14.57
C TYR A 450 32.20 -24.54 -15.79
N ALA A 451 33.27 -24.68 -16.58
CA ALA A 451 33.29 -25.57 -17.74
C ALA A 451 33.62 -27.02 -17.32
N VAL A 452 32.63 -27.90 -17.35
CA VAL A 452 32.77 -29.32 -16.96
C VAL A 452 32.87 -30.25 -18.16
N THR A 453 33.40 -31.45 -17.95
CA THR A 453 33.49 -32.52 -18.95
C THR A 453 32.56 -33.69 -18.60
N ALA A 454 31.78 -34.16 -19.57
CA ALA A 454 30.85 -35.28 -19.38
C ALA A 454 31.54 -36.53 -18.80
N GLY A 455 30.86 -37.22 -17.87
CA GLY A 455 31.38 -38.40 -17.17
C GLY A 455 32.47 -38.10 -16.12
N THR A 456 32.80 -36.83 -15.87
CA THR A 456 33.75 -36.43 -14.81
C THR A 456 32.99 -36.11 -13.53
N THR A 457 33.50 -36.64 -12.41
CA THR A 457 33.02 -36.27 -11.07
C THR A 457 33.64 -34.96 -10.62
N TYR A 458 32.80 -34.06 -10.15
CA TYR A 458 33.14 -32.83 -9.42
C TYR A 458 32.56 -32.94 -8.01
N TYR A 459 33.07 -32.15 -7.08
CA TYR A 459 32.44 -32.00 -5.77
C TYR A 459 32.08 -30.55 -5.52
N VAL A 460 30.88 -30.31 -5.01
CA VAL A 460 30.41 -28.99 -4.57
C VAL A 460 30.49 -28.99 -3.05
N ARG A 461 31.25 -28.06 -2.48
CA ARG A 461 31.29 -27.83 -1.03
C ARG A 461 30.55 -26.55 -0.69
N VAL A 462 29.55 -26.65 0.17
CA VAL A 462 28.93 -25.53 0.87
C VAL A 462 29.68 -25.38 2.20
N GLU A 463 30.02 -24.16 2.61
CA GLU A 463 30.67 -23.89 3.88
C GLU A 463 30.35 -22.46 4.36
N PRO A 464 30.32 -22.18 5.67
CA PRO A 464 30.04 -20.84 6.17
C PRO A 464 31.12 -19.83 5.75
N ALA A 465 30.68 -18.64 5.33
CA ALA A 465 31.55 -17.53 4.96
C ALA A 465 31.90 -16.64 6.17
N PRO A 466 33.19 -16.31 6.40
CA PRO A 466 33.59 -15.26 7.35
C PRO A 466 33.60 -13.89 6.67
N TYR A 467 32.88 -12.92 7.23
CA TYR A 467 32.79 -11.58 6.66
C TYR A 467 33.82 -10.61 7.29
N LEU A 468 34.93 -10.41 6.56
CA LEU A 468 35.91 -9.32 6.77
C LEU A 468 36.57 -9.22 8.17
N THR A 469 37.02 -8.02 8.54
CA THR A 469 37.81 -7.73 9.76
C THR A 469 36.94 -7.30 10.94
N PRO A 470 37.42 -7.44 12.20
CA PRO A 470 36.70 -6.98 13.39
C PRO A 470 36.21 -5.53 13.27
N GLY A 471 34.95 -5.29 13.64
CA GLY A 471 34.27 -3.99 13.49
C GLY A 471 33.82 -3.65 12.06
N THR A 472 33.96 -4.58 11.11
CA THR A 472 33.44 -4.46 9.73
C THR A 472 32.66 -5.68 9.24
N GLY A 473 32.62 -6.77 10.01
CA GLY A 473 31.80 -7.96 9.77
C GLY A 473 32.02 -9.03 10.84
N TYR A 474 31.59 -10.26 10.55
CA TYR A 474 31.36 -11.35 11.50
C TYR A 474 32.21 -12.60 11.21
N SER A 475 32.37 -13.46 12.21
CA SER A 475 33.13 -14.72 12.11
C SER A 475 32.29 -15.82 11.42
N THR A 476 32.84 -17.03 11.27
CA THR A 476 32.01 -18.16 10.84
C THR A 476 31.09 -18.70 11.94
N TYR A 477 31.22 -18.28 13.21
CA TYR A 477 30.56 -18.95 14.33
C TYR A 477 29.02 -18.95 14.22
N GLY A 478 28.43 -17.77 13.99
CA GLY A 478 26.99 -17.57 13.94
C GLY A 478 26.36 -17.71 12.55
N THR A 479 27.16 -17.95 11.51
CA THR A 479 26.63 -18.21 10.15
C THR A 479 26.29 -19.69 10.02
N VAL A 480 25.01 -19.96 10.29
CA VAL A 480 24.36 -21.26 10.37
C VAL A 480 22.97 -21.11 9.78
N GLY A 481 22.46 -22.14 9.12
CA GLY A 481 21.21 -22.00 8.34
C GLY A 481 20.91 -23.21 7.47
N SER A 482 19.68 -23.27 6.98
CA SER A 482 19.26 -24.25 5.97
C SER A 482 19.38 -23.68 4.57
N TYR A 483 19.74 -24.51 3.60
CA TYR A 483 20.00 -24.07 2.22
C TYR A 483 19.58 -25.12 1.18
N VAL A 484 19.42 -24.67 -0.07
CA VAL A 484 19.29 -25.51 -1.27
C VAL A 484 20.59 -25.40 -2.07
N VAL A 485 21.19 -26.53 -2.44
CA VAL A 485 22.27 -26.59 -3.43
C VAL A 485 21.76 -27.16 -4.76
N SER A 486 22.29 -26.65 -5.87
CA SER A 486 21.83 -26.97 -7.22
C SER A 486 22.99 -27.11 -8.21
N ALA A 487 22.77 -27.89 -9.28
CA ALA A 487 23.66 -28.03 -10.42
C ALA A 487 22.84 -28.01 -11.74
N SER A 488 23.09 -27.02 -12.61
CA SER A 488 22.36 -26.86 -13.87
C SER A 488 23.27 -26.49 -15.04
N ASN A 489 22.94 -26.97 -16.25
CA ASN A 489 23.50 -26.51 -17.53
C ASN A 489 22.61 -25.50 -18.25
N GLN A 490 21.45 -25.16 -17.68
CA GLN A 490 20.63 -24.06 -18.16
C GLN A 490 21.26 -22.72 -17.74
N PRO A 491 21.06 -21.62 -18.49
CA PRO A 491 21.48 -20.29 -18.06
C PRO A 491 20.86 -19.94 -16.70
N THR A 492 21.66 -19.41 -15.79
CA THR A 492 21.25 -19.04 -14.43
C THR A 492 20.17 -17.95 -14.44
N CYS A 493 19.18 -18.06 -13.56
CA CYS A 493 18.58 -16.88 -12.95
C CYS A 493 19.69 -16.24 -12.10
N SER A 494 20.16 -15.05 -12.47
CA SER A 494 21.24 -14.31 -11.74
C SER A 494 20.88 -12.84 -11.50
N SER A 495 19.61 -12.54 -11.69
CA SER A 495 18.83 -11.34 -11.45
C SER A 495 17.38 -11.73 -11.77
N LEU A 496 16.43 -10.85 -11.42
CA LEU A 496 15.07 -10.83 -11.98
C LEU A 496 15.08 -11.06 -13.51
N ASP A 497 14.07 -11.77 -14.06
CA ASP A 497 13.95 -11.99 -15.51
C ASP A 497 13.43 -10.73 -16.24
N VAL A 498 13.35 -10.79 -17.57
CA VAL A 498 13.12 -9.61 -18.43
C VAL A 498 11.64 -9.18 -18.41
N GLY A 499 11.25 -8.50 -17.33
CA GLY A 499 9.99 -7.77 -17.24
C GLY A 499 9.36 -7.70 -15.84
N GLU A 500 10.07 -8.14 -14.81
CA GLU A 500 9.71 -8.04 -13.39
C GLU A 500 9.63 -6.58 -12.88
N PRO A 501 8.91 -6.29 -11.77
CA PRO A 501 8.12 -7.24 -11.00
C PRO A 501 6.81 -7.62 -11.71
N ASP A 502 6.52 -8.92 -11.76
CA ASP A 502 5.18 -9.45 -12.06
C ASP A 502 4.86 -10.75 -11.31
N SER A 503 5.45 -10.93 -10.13
CA SER A 503 5.27 -12.09 -9.24
C SER A 503 3.91 -12.11 -8.50
N SER A 504 3.04 -11.12 -8.72
CA SER A 504 1.69 -11.05 -8.12
C SER A 504 0.60 -10.58 -9.11
N PRO A 505 -0.69 -10.89 -8.85
CA PRO A 505 -1.81 -10.39 -9.66
C PRO A 505 -1.94 -8.85 -9.72
N ALA A 506 -1.35 -8.13 -8.75
CA ALA A 506 -1.37 -6.67 -8.69
C ALA A 506 -0.27 -6.03 -9.56
N GLU A 507 0.85 -6.73 -9.72
CA GLU A 507 2.00 -6.32 -10.54
C GLU A 507 1.90 -6.82 -11.99
N ALA A 508 1.01 -7.80 -12.22
CA ALA A 508 0.73 -8.49 -13.47
C ALA A 508 1.03 -7.67 -14.74
N ARG A 509 2.08 -8.08 -15.46
CA ARG A 509 2.63 -7.40 -16.63
C ARG A 509 1.60 -7.31 -17.75
N VAL A 510 1.00 -6.14 -17.94
CA VAL A 510 -0.06 -5.92 -18.94
C VAL A 510 0.52 -5.95 -20.37
N ALA A 511 0.31 -7.07 -21.06
CA ALA A 511 0.80 -7.34 -22.39
C ALA A 511 -0.11 -6.77 -23.50
N THR A 512 0.42 -6.73 -24.73
CA THR A 512 -0.40 -6.48 -25.93
C THR A 512 -0.99 -7.79 -26.45
N SER A 513 -2.25 -7.81 -26.88
CA SER A 513 -2.86 -9.01 -27.46
C SER A 513 -2.06 -9.53 -28.67
N GLY A 514 -1.63 -10.79 -28.62
CA GLY A 514 -0.77 -11.41 -29.65
C GLY A 514 0.73 -11.16 -29.46
N GLN A 515 1.13 -10.53 -28.36
CA GLN A 515 2.52 -10.52 -27.90
C GLN A 515 2.91 -11.94 -27.50
N VAL A 516 3.98 -12.45 -28.12
CA VAL A 516 4.69 -13.64 -27.64
C VAL A 516 5.65 -13.16 -26.57
N ALA A 517 5.40 -13.52 -25.31
CA ALA A 517 6.37 -13.40 -24.23
C ALA A 517 7.25 -14.66 -24.24
N SER A 518 8.57 -14.48 -24.38
CA SER A 518 9.54 -15.55 -24.09
C SER A 518 10.26 -15.16 -22.81
N ALA A 519 9.90 -15.83 -21.72
CA ALA A 519 10.32 -15.52 -20.36
C ALA A 519 10.64 -16.82 -19.61
N ARG A 520 11.03 -16.69 -18.35
CA ARG A 520 11.54 -17.79 -17.54
C ARG A 520 11.06 -17.71 -16.11
N ILE A 521 10.20 -18.66 -15.76
CA ILE A 521 9.83 -18.96 -14.38
C ILE A 521 10.99 -19.68 -13.68
N CYS A 522 11.51 -19.09 -12.61
CA CYS A 522 12.52 -19.65 -11.73
C CYS A 522 11.87 -20.54 -10.63
N ARG A 523 12.56 -20.83 -9.52
CA ARG A 523 12.07 -21.78 -8.50
C ARG A 523 11.31 -21.06 -7.39
N GLY A 524 10.09 -21.49 -7.09
CA GLY A 524 9.18 -20.79 -6.16
C GLY A 524 8.46 -19.59 -6.78
N ASP A 525 8.70 -19.36 -8.06
CA ASP A 525 8.30 -18.22 -8.88
C ASP A 525 6.94 -18.45 -9.56
N VAL A 526 6.23 -17.37 -9.94
CA VAL A 526 4.92 -17.37 -10.61
C VAL A 526 4.79 -16.08 -11.45
N ASP A 527 4.76 -16.18 -12.78
CA ASP A 527 4.56 -15.02 -13.65
C ASP A 527 3.06 -14.68 -13.80
N TYR A 528 2.69 -13.41 -13.64
CA TYR A 528 1.36 -12.90 -13.92
C TYR A 528 1.33 -11.98 -15.14
N VAL A 529 0.59 -12.35 -16.20
CA VAL A 529 0.50 -11.57 -17.45
C VAL A 529 -0.93 -11.08 -17.68
N GLY A 530 -1.15 -9.78 -17.55
CA GLY A 530 -2.46 -9.15 -17.74
C GLY A 530 -2.80 -8.84 -19.19
N LEU A 531 -4.08 -8.89 -19.56
CA LEU A 531 -4.59 -8.36 -20.83
C LEU A 531 -5.99 -7.74 -20.66
N PRO A 532 -6.28 -6.54 -21.22
CA PRO A 532 -7.62 -5.96 -21.21
C PRO A 532 -8.56 -6.67 -22.19
N VAL A 533 -9.78 -6.99 -21.73
CA VAL A 533 -10.80 -7.76 -22.46
C VAL A 533 -12.18 -7.13 -22.31
N LYS A 534 -12.99 -7.12 -23.39
CA LYS A 534 -14.41 -6.75 -23.38
C LYS A 534 -15.29 -7.97 -23.07
N ALA A 535 -16.41 -7.77 -22.36
CA ALA A 535 -17.44 -8.81 -22.22
C ALA A 535 -17.91 -9.33 -23.59
N GLY A 536 -18.02 -10.66 -23.72
CA GLY A 536 -18.32 -11.37 -24.97
C GLY A 536 -17.10 -11.67 -25.86
N GLN A 537 -15.92 -11.14 -25.56
CA GLN A 537 -14.69 -11.40 -26.33
C GLN A 537 -14.08 -12.75 -25.96
N GLN A 538 -13.47 -13.43 -26.94
CA GLN A 538 -12.74 -14.68 -26.71
C GLN A 538 -11.29 -14.37 -26.33
N VAL A 539 -10.88 -14.85 -25.15
CA VAL A 539 -9.50 -14.89 -24.68
C VAL A 539 -8.94 -16.28 -25.00
N SER A 540 -7.83 -16.33 -25.74
CA SER A 540 -7.11 -17.56 -26.05
C SER A 540 -5.66 -17.42 -25.61
N LEU A 541 -5.23 -18.31 -24.72
CA LEU A 541 -3.88 -18.41 -24.19
C LEU A 541 -3.24 -19.66 -24.78
N SER A 542 -1.95 -19.58 -25.09
CA SER A 542 -1.10 -20.73 -25.37
C SER A 542 0.23 -20.56 -24.64
N LEU A 543 0.59 -21.56 -23.85
CA LEU A 543 1.90 -21.72 -23.22
C LEU A 543 2.59 -22.91 -23.90
N GLY A 544 3.88 -22.81 -24.14
CA GLY A 544 4.70 -23.93 -24.62
C GLY A 544 6.05 -23.93 -23.95
N PHE A 545 6.47 -25.07 -23.41
CA PHE A 545 7.72 -25.24 -22.67
C PHE A 545 8.46 -26.51 -23.11
N SER A 546 9.36 -27.03 -22.26
CA SER A 546 9.87 -28.40 -22.38
C SER A 546 9.63 -29.16 -21.08
N HIS A 547 8.77 -30.18 -21.08
CA HIS A 547 8.42 -30.98 -19.92
C HIS A 547 9.65 -31.66 -19.30
N ALA A 548 10.71 -31.87 -20.10
CA ALA A 548 12.00 -32.37 -19.64
C ALA A 548 12.76 -31.41 -18.68
N ALA A 549 12.35 -30.14 -18.58
CA ALA A 549 12.79 -29.19 -17.56
C ALA A 549 11.80 -29.02 -16.39
N GLY A 550 10.59 -29.58 -16.52
CA GLY A 550 9.54 -29.59 -15.50
C GLY A 550 8.23 -28.95 -15.99
N ASN A 551 7.11 -29.45 -15.48
CA ASN A 551 5.77 -29.05 -15.92
C ASN A 551 5.40 -27.66 -15.39
N LEU A 552 4.87 -26.80 -16.25
CA LEU A 552 4.16 -25.59 -15.83
C LEU A 552 2.64 -25.84 -15.91
N ASP A 553 1.90 -25.15 -15.07
CA ASP A 553 0.45 -25.09 -15.10
C ASP A 553 0.02 -23.66 -15.48
N LEU A 554 -1.12 -23.55 -16.15
CA LEU A 554 -1.65 -22.28 -16.64
C LEU A 554 -3.05 -22.03 -16.06
N ALA A 555 -3.29 -20.85 -15.50
CA ALA A 555 -4.62 -20.41 -15.09
C ALA A 555 -4.99 -19.05 -15.70
N LEU A 556 -6.29 -18.78 -15.79
CA LEU A 556 -6.86 -17.51 -16.23
C LEU A 556 -7.77 -16.96 -15.13
N VAL A 557 -7.37 -15.82 -14.56
CA VAL A 557 -8.08 -15.08 -13.52
C VAL A 557 -8.93 -13.97 -14.16
N GLY A 558 -10.16 -13.84 -13.71
CA GLY A 558 -11.10 -12.79 -14.15
C GLY A 558 -10.92 -11.46 -13.41
N PRO A 559 -11.60 -10.39 -13.86
CA PRO A 559 -11.48 -9.05 -13.28
C PRO A 559 -12.00 -8.91 -11.83
N ASP A 560 -12.57 -9.96 -11.27
CA ASP A 560 -13.07 -10.08 -9.89
C ASP A 560 -12.16 -10.96 -9.00
N GLY A 561 -10.99 -11.37 -9.50
CA GLY A 561 -10.04 -12.23 -8.80
C GLY A 561 -10.39 -13.73 -8.82
N THR A 562 -11.46 -14.14 -9.53
CA THR A 562 -11.83 -15.56 -9.61
C THR A 562 -11.09 -16.28 -10.74
N VAL A 563 -10.65 -17.53 -10.52
CA VAL A 563 -10.10 -18.37 -11.59
C VAL A 563 -11.25 -18.82 -12.51
N VAL A 564 -11.28 -18.32 -13.73
CA VAL A 564 -12.36 -18.56 -14.71
C VAL A 564 -12.05 -19.70 -15.70
N ALA A 565 -10.78 -20.12 -15.80
CA ALA A 565 -10.34 -21.33 -16.49
C ALA A 565 -8.92 -21.74 -16.05
N SER A 566 -8.54 -23.00 -16.25
CA SER A 566 -7.17 -23.49 -16.07
C SER A 566 -6.84 -24.65 -17.01
N SER A 567 -5.54 -24.93 -17.16
CA SER A 567 -4.97 -26.05 -17.92
C SER A 567 -3.75 -26.57 -17.15
N THR A 568 -3.84 -27.80 -16.64
CA THR A 568 -2.78 -28.48 -15.88
C THR A 568 -2.39 -29.75 -16.62
N SER A 569 -1.73 -29.59 -17.77
CA SER A 569 -1.39 -30.69 -18.69
C SER A 569 -0.21 -31.51 -18.15
N THR A 570 0.17 -32.57 -18.88
CA THR A 570 1.52 -33.18 -18.73
C THR A 570 2.22 -33.34 -20.09
N ASP A 571 1.83 -32.54 -21.06
CA ASP A 571 2.44 -32.48 -22.39
C ASP A 571 3.49 -31.34 -22.41
N ASP A 572 3.92 -30.88 -23.58
CA ASP A 572 4.85 -29.73 -23.73
C ASP A 572 4.08 -28.37 -23.90
N ASP A 573 2.74 -28.38 -23.85
CA ASP A 573 1.87 -27.22 -24.12
C ASP A 573 0.54 -27.17 -23.34
N GLU A 574 0.14 -25.96 -22.92
CA GLU A 574 -1.15 -25.63 -22.31
C GLU A 574 -1.91 -24.65 -23.19
N ALA A 575 -3.22 -24.85 -23.29
CA ALA A 575 -4.11 -23.94 -24.00
C ALA A 575 -5.39 -23.67 -23.20
N ILE A 576 -5.72 -22.40 -23.03
CA ILE A 576 -7.01 -21.96 -22.47
C ILE A 576 -7.75 -21.17 -23.53
N SER A 577 -9.04 -21.46 -23.70
CA SER A 577 -9.94 -20.66 -24.53
C SER A 577 -11.22 -20.36 -23.75
N HIS A 578 -11.44 -19.08 -23.44
CA HIS A 578 -12.49 -18.60 -22.54
C HIS A 578 -13.26 -17.44 -23.21
N THR A 579 -14.56 -17.32 -22.97
CA THR A 579 -15.37 -16.17 -23.42
C THR A 579 -15.69 -15.28 -22.22
N ALA A 580 -15.09 -14.10 -22.18
CA ALA A 580 -15.18 -13.16 -21.06
C ALA A 580 -16.63 -12.81 -20.72
N ALA A 581 -17.06 -13.06 -19.47
CA ALA A 581 -18.40 -12.71 -19.01
C ALA A 581 -18.55 -11.22 -18.68
N THR A 582 -17.47 -10.60 -18.20
CA THR A 582 -17.36 -9.19 -17.80
C THR A 582 -16.21 -8.50 -18.55
N SER A 583 -16.28 -7.19 -18.71
CA SER A 583 -15.16 -6.38 -19.22
C SER A 583 -14.19 -6.05 -18.09
N GLY A 584 -12.89 -6.13 -18.35
CA GLY A 584 -11.84 -5.79 -17.38
C GLY A 584 -10.47 -6.33 -17.81
N ILE A 585 -9.50 -6.32 -16.89
CA ILE A 585 -8.24 -7.05 -17.10
C ILE A 585 -8.47 -8.50 -16.70
N TYR A 586 -8.14 -9.43 -17.59
CA TYR A 586 -7.99 -10.84 -17.26
C TYR A 586 -6.50 -11.11 -17.13
N VAL A 587 -6.10 -11.90 -16.13
CA VAL A 587 -4.69 -12.18 -15.84
C VAL A 587 -4.42 -13.66 -16.09
N ALA A 588 -3.40 -13.96 -16.89
CA ALA A 588 -2.83 -15.28 -16.97
C ALA A 588 -1.87 -15.49 -15.79
N GLU A 589 -2.05 -16.55 -15.03
CA GLU A 589 -1.12 -17.04 -14.01
C GLU A 589 -0.35 -18.21 -14.62
N ILE A 590 0.98 -18.11 -14.65
CA ILE A 590 1.88 -19.14 -15.15
C ILE A 590 2.69 -19.62 -13.94
N ALA A 591 2.48 -20.87 -13.53
CA ALA A 591 3.07 -21.42 -12.31
C ALA A 591 3.83 -22.71 -12.60
N GLY A 592 4.84 -23.04 -11.79
CA GLY A 592 5.38 -24.40 -11.77
C GLY A 592 4.34 -25.35 -11.14
N ALA A 593 4.02 -26.47 -11.79
CA ALA A 593 3.08 -27.48 -11.27
C ALA A 593 3.49 -28.06 -9.89
N THR A 594 4.74 -27.82 -9.50
CA THR A 594 5.12 -27.63 -8.10
C THR A 594 6.04 -26.40 -7.98
N ARG A 595 6.09 -25.77 -6.80
CA ARG A 595 7.07 -24.72 -6.44
C ARG A 595 8.55 -25.13 -6.64
N SER A 596 8.85 -26.37 -7.02
CA SER A 596 10.21 -26.88 -7.25
C SER A 596 10.69 -26.81 -8.72
N VAL A 597 9.79 -26.53 -9.67
CA VAL A 597 10.08 -26.41 -11.12
C VAL A 597 10.75 -25.07 -11.42
N ALA A 598 11.56 -25.02 -12.48
CA ALA A 598 12.02 -23.80 -13.13
C ALA A 598 12.19 -24.10 -14.64
N ASN A 599 11.65 -23.26 -15.54
CA ASN A 599 11.60 -23.55 -16.98
C ASN A 599 11.66 -22.26 -17.82
N THR A 600 11.96 -22.39 -19.12
CA THR A 600 11.79 -21.31 -20.10
C THR A 600 10.60 -21.61 -20.98
N TYR A 601 9.70 -20.66 -21.16
CA TYR A 601 8.48 -20.85 -21.94
C TYR A 601 8.32 -19.81 -23.05
N ALA A 602 7.47 -20.15 -24.02
CA ALA A 602 6.89 -19.21 -24.97
C ALA A 602 5.39 -19.10 -24.68
N PHE A 603 4.97 -17.95 -24.15
CA PHE A 603 3.58 -17.65 -23.82
C PHE A 603 3.00 -16.67 -24.83
N THR A 604 1.75 -16.89 -25.23
CA THR A 604 0.98 -16.02 -26.11
C THR A 604 -0.41 -15.81 -25.54
N MET A 605 -0.72 -14.58 -25.11
CA MET A 605 -2.08 -14.18 -24.73
C MET A 605 -2.75 -13.41 -25.87
N THR A 606 -3.89 -13.90 -26.34
CA THR A 606 -4.69 -13.25 -27.38
C THR A 606 -6.13 -13.05 -26.92
N ALA A 607 -6.48 -11.79 -26.67
CA ALA A 607 -7.86 -11.32 -26.75
C ALA A 607 -7.87 -10.33 -27.91
N PRO A 608 -8.02 -10.79 -29.17
CA PRO A 608 -7.80 -9.95 -30.35
C PRO A 608 -8.71 -8.73 -30.28
N LEU A 609 -8.11 -7.53 -30.21
CA LEU A 609 -8.82 -6.27 -29.98
C LEU A 609 -9.52 -5.73 -31.23
N CYS A 610 -9.10 -6.17 -32.42
CA CYS A 610 -9.77 -5.91 -33.70
C CYS A 610 -10.06 -7.25 -34.43
N PRO A 611 -10.98 -8.11 -33.92
CA PRO A 611 -11.37 -9.37 -34.54
C PRO A 611 -12.53 -9.16 -35.54
N GLY A 612 -12.51 -8.04 -36.26
CA GLY A 612 -13.68 -7.46 -36.91
C GLY A 612 -14.39 -6.40 -36.05
N ASP A 613 -15.31 -5.72 -36.70
CA ASP A 613 -16.14 -4.57 -36.34
C ASP A 613 -16.41 -4.36 -34.82
N ASP A 614 -16.16 -3.14 -34.33
CA ASP A 614 -16.60 -2.66 -33.00
C ASP A 614 -18.15 -2.55 -32.92
N SER A 615 -18.70 -2.58 -31.70
CA SER A 615 -20.11 -2.33 -31.39
C SER A 615 -20.73 -1.02 -31.94
N LEU A 616 -19.91 -0.07 -32.37
CA LEU A 616 -20.34 1.21 -32.92
C LEU A 616 -20.53 1.22 -34.45
N GLU A 617 -20.05 0.18 -35.14
CA GLU A 617 -19.96 0.07 -36.60
C GLU A 617 -21.32 -0.03 -37.34
N ASN A 618 -21.40 0.27 -38.64
CA ASN A 618 -20.30 0.82 -39.46
C ASN A 618 -20.13 2.32 -39.26
N ASN A 619 -18.91 2.76 -38.96
CA ASN A 619 -18.52 4.15 -38.76
C ASN A 619 -17.12 4.51 -39.29
N ASP A 620 -16.45 3.62 -40.05
CA ASP A 620 -15.29 3.82 -40.94
C ASP A 620 -15.15 5.17 -41.68
N SER A 621 -16.25 5.91 -41.90
CA SER A 621 -16.27 7.03 -42.83
C SER A 621 -17.17 8.18 -42.39
N LEU A 622 -16.84 9.40 -42.84
CA LEU A 622 -17.68 10.59 -42.65
C LEU A 622 -19.11 10.44 -43.22
N GLY A 623 -19.34 9.45 -44.10
CA GLY A 623 -20.66 9.10 -44.65
C GLY A 623 -21.45 8.08 -43.83
N THR A 624 -20.79 7.27 -43.01
CA THR A 624 -21.39 6.26 -42.11
C THR A 624 -21.35 6.66 -40.62
N ALA A 625 -20.53 7.67 -40.30
CA ALA A 625 -20.31 8.33 -39.00
C ALA A 625 -21.41 8.13 -37.92
N ARG A 626 -21.09 7.33 -36.90
CA ARG A 626 -21.99 6.86 -35.84
C ARG A 626 -22.74 8.01 -35.18
N GLY A 627 -24.08 7.95 -35.23
CA GLY A 627 -24.95 8.90 -34.55
C GLY A 627 -24.87 8.75 -33.03
N LEU A 628 -24.50 9.82 -32.33
CA LEU A 628 -24.38 9.89 -30.88
C LEU A 628 -25.59 10.60 -30.23
N GLN A 629 -25.78 10.38 -28.93
CA GLN A 629 -26.76 11.10 -28.09
C GLN A 629 -26.05 12.06 -27.11
N PRO A 630 -26.54 13.30 -26.90
CA PRO A 630 -25.88 14.28 -26.02
C PRO A 630 -25.62 13.75 -24.60
N ALA A 631 -24.44 14.09 -24.05
CA ALA A 631 -23.92 13.64 -22.76
C ALA A 631 -23.82 12.13 -22.50
N THR A 632 -24.24 11.27 -23.45
CA THR A 632 -24.05 9.83 -23.36
C THR A 632 -22.59 9.52 -23.71
N THR A 633 -21.92 8.74 -22.87
CA THR A 633 -20.56 8.26 -23.11
C THR A 633 -20.62 6.95 -23.89
N TYR A 634 -19.83 6.84 -24.95
CA TYR A 634 -19.68 5.63 -25.77
C TYR A 634 -18.22 5.16 -25.66
N ALA A 635 -17.99 3.86 -25.55
CA ALA A 635 -16.65 3.26 -25.56
C ALA A 635 -16.38 2.62 -26.92
N ALA A 636 -15.17 2.80 -27.45
CA ALA A 636 -14.76 2.37 -28.79
C ALA A 636 -13.26 2.05 -28.82
N VAL A 637 -12.78 1.45 -29.91
CA VAL A 637 -11.37 1.09 -30.09
C VAL A 637 -10.88 1.53 -31.47
N ALA A 638 -10.01 2.54 -31.51
CA ALA A 638 -9.39 2.96 -32.76
C ALA A 638 -8.19 2.04 -33.07
N CYS A 639 -8.33 1.13 -34.03
CA CYS A 639 -7.25 0.28 -34.54
C CYS A 639 -6.46 0.96 -35.69
N ALA A 640 -5.68 0.20 -36.46
CA ALA A 640 -4.86 0.70 -37.56
C ALA A 640 -5.57 0.58 -38.91
N GLY A 641 -5.96 1.70 -39.52
CA GLY A 641 -6.80 1.69 -40.72
C GLY A 641 -8.30 1.50 -40.45
N ASP A 642 -8.65 1.65 -39.17
CA ASP A 642 -9.98 1.63 -38.57
C ASP A 642 -10.14 3.04 -37.94
N ASP A 643 -10.92 3.89 -38.61
CA ASP A 643 -11.04 5.32 -38.34
C ASP A 643 -12.46 5.62 -37.84
N ASP A 644 -12.61 5.81 -36.53
CA ASP A 644 -13.89 6.06 -35.87
C ASP A 644 -14.48 7.44 -36.23
N PHE A 645 -15.44 7.52 -37.17
CA PHE A 645 -16.20 8.75 -37.40
C PHE A 645 -17.49 8.81 -36.57
N TYR A 646 -17.80 10.00 -36.06
CA TYR A 646 -19.00 10.28 -35.26
C TYR A 646 -19.81 11.45 -35.81
N SER A 647 -21.11 11.43 -35.53
CA SER A 647 -22.01 12.54 -35.79
C SER A 647 -22.94 12.85 -34.61
N MET A 648 -23.11 14.13 -34.30
CA MET A 648 -23.96 14.60 -33.20
C MET A 648 -24.90 15.71 -33.71
N PRO A 649 -26.23 15.56 -33.63
CA PRO A 649 -27.17 16.63 -33.97
C PRO A 649 -26.96 17.87 -33.08
N VAL A 650 -26.88 19.04 -33.69
CA VAL A 650 -26.78 20.34 -33.01
C VAL A 650 -27.69 21.35 -33.69
N ALA A 651 -28.16 22.35 -32.96
CA ALA A 651 -28.76 23.52 -33.60
C ALA A 651 -27.65 24.30 -34.35
N ALA A 652 -27.99 24.89 -35.49
CA ALA A 652 -27.05 25.78 -36.19
C ALA A 652 -26.66 26.96 -35.28
N ASP A 653 -25.46 27.47 -35.48
CA ASP A 653 -24.90 28.62 -34.76
C ASP A 653 -24.95 28.44 -33.22
N SER A 654 -24.67 27.22 -32.76
CA SER A 654 -24.63 26.82 -31.35
C SER A 654 -23.27 26.24 -30.97
N ALA A 655 -22.81 26.47 -29.74
CA ALA A 655 -21.53 25.94 -29.25
C ALA A 655 -21.65 24.49 -28.75
N TYR A 656 -20.57 23.73 -28.91
CA TYR A 656 -20.44 22.34 -28.47
C TYR A 656 -19.04 22.07 -27.91
N ARG A 657 -18.94 20.97 -27.14
CA ARG A 657 -17.70 20.40 -26.63
C ARG A 657 -17.67 18.92 -27.00
N ILE A 658 -16.59 18.48 -27.65
CA ILE A 658 -16.27 17.06 -27.82
C ILE A 658 -15.21 16.72 -26.78
N THR A 659 -15.41 15.65 -26.04
CA THR A 659 -14.47 15.13 -25.05
C THR A 659 -14.18 13.68 -25.38
N VAL A 660 -12.91 13.36 -25.62
CA VAL A 660 -12.40 12.00 -25.82
C VAL A 660 -11.38 11.71 -24.72
N THR A 661 -11.66 10.70 -23.91
CA THR A 661 -10.79 10.29 -22.79
C THR A 661 -10.16 8.95 -23.14
N SER A 662 -8.82 8.87 -23.16
CA SER A 662 -8.16 7.57 -23.34
C SER A 662 -8.42 6.68 -22.12
N ALA A 663 -8.73 5.41 -22.37
CA ALA A 663 -8.76 4.36 -21.36
C ALA A 663 -7.53 3.43 -21.48
N SER A 664 -6.51 3.83 -22.24
CA SER A 664 -5.32 3.02 -22.52
C SER A 664 -4.03 3.85 -22.56
N ARG A 665 -2.90 3.21 -22.22
CA ARG A 665 -1.56 3.83 -22.19
C ARG A 665 -0.72 3.45 -23.42
N TYR A 666 -1.36 3.17 -24.57
CA TYR A 666 -0.75 2.44 -25.69
C TYR A 666 -0.97 3.09 -27.07
N GLY A 667 -0.11 4.05 -27.41
CA GLY A 667 -0.18 4.85 -28.64
C GLY A 667 -0.84 6.22 -28.46
N ARG A 668 -0.66 7.06 -29.48
CA ARG A 668 -1.20 8.41 -29.56
C ARG A 668 -2.65 8.39 -30.05
N LEU A 669 -3.57 9.05 -29.35
CA LEU A 669 -4.91 9.34 -29.90
C LEU A 669 -4.90 10.65 -30.70
N VAL A 670 -5.72 10.72 -31.75
CA VAL A 670 -5.95 11.94 -32.53
C VAL A 670 -7.45 12.17 -32.70
N LEU A 671 -7.90 13.40 -32.41
CA LEU A 671 -9.27 13.87 -32.55
C LEU A 671 -9.32 15.02 -33.57
N GLU A 672 -10.20 14.92 -34.57
CA GLU A 672 -10.32 15.88 -35.68
C GLU A 672 -11.80 16.29 -35.90
N ASP A 673 -12.15 17.58 -35.79
CA ASP A 673 -13.50 18.09 -36.12
C ASP A 673 -13.59 18.54 -37.59
N TYR A 674 -14.71 18.23 -38.27
CA TYR A 674 -14.94 18.54 -39.68
C TYR A 674 -16.04 19.58 -39.89
N ASP A 675 -15.79 20.58 -40.72
CA ASP A 675 -16.78 21.57 -41.14
C ASP A 675 -17.91 20.99 -42.01
N ALA A 676 -18.83 21.87 -42.43
CA ALA A 676 -19.96 21.49 -43.30
C ALA A 676 -19.54 21.02 -44.70
N SER A 677 -18.31 21.31 -45.14
CA SER A 677 -17.74 20.86 -46.42
C SER A 677 -16.97 19.54 -46.31
N GLY A 678 -16.63 19.09 -45.10
CA GLY A 678 -15.77 17.94 -44.85
C GLY A 678 -14.27 18.29 -44.75
N ALA A 679 -13.92 19.55 -44.51
CA ALA A 679 -12.57 19.98 -44.20
C ALA A 679 -12.34 19.97 -42.68
N ILE A 680 -11.14 19.54 -42.24
CA ILE A 680 -10.77 19.53 -40.82
C ILE A 680 -10.57 20.98 -40.34
N VAL A 681 -11.22 21.35 -39.24
CA VAL A 681 -11.15 22.69 -38.62
C VAL A 681 -10.40 22.74 -37.29
N ASP A 682 -10.28 21.61 -36.60
CA ASP A 682 -9.43 21.46 -35.43
C ASP A 682 -8.78 20.07 -35.40
N THR A 683 -7.63 19.94 -34.75
CA THR A 683 -6.91 18.68 -34.58
C THR A 683 -6.18 18.66 -33.25
N GLN A 684 -6.67 17.84 -32.32
CA GLN A 684 -6.07 17.58 -31.02
C GLN A 684 -5.41 16.19 -31.03
N GLY A 685 -4.37 15.99 -30.21
CA GLY A 685 -3.77 14.66 -30.05
C GLY A 685 -2.84 14.59 -28.84
N ALA A 686 -2.83 13.44 -28.19
CA ALA A 686 -2.39 13.23 -26.81
C ALA A 686 -1.41 12.07 -26.67
N ASP A 687 -0.43 12.19 -25.78
CA ASP A 687 0.80 11.39 -25.74
C ASP A 687 1.17 10.97 -24.29
N PHE A 688 0.23 10.27 -23.63
CA PHE A 688 0.35 9.56 -22.33
C PHE A 688 0.42 10.39 -21.03
N PRO A 689 -0.10 9.87 -19.89
CA PRO A 689 -1.16 8.88 -19.72
C PRO A 689 -2.29 9.34 -18.77
N GLU A 690 -2.77 10.58 -18.89
CA GLU A 690 -4.06 11.01 -18.31
C GLU A 690 -4.75 12.14 -19.11
N ASP A 691 -4.51 12.18 -20.42
CA ASP A 691 -4.99 13.25 -21.31
C ASP A 691 -6.48 13.14 -21.67
N GLU A 692 -7.26 14.16 -21.31
CA GLU A 692 -8.58 14.44 -21.86
C GLU A 692 -8.46 15.26 -23.15
N LEU A 693 -8.69 14.64 -24.31
CA LEU A 693 -8.81 15.33 -25.60
C LEU A 693 -10.16 16.05 -25.69
N THR A 694 -10.21 17.26 -25.14
CA THR A 694 -11.37 18.15 -25.26
C THR A 694 -11.15 19.25 -26.30
N THR A 695 -12.05 19.33 -27.28
CA THR A 695 -12.16 20.47 -28.22
C THR A 695 -13.49 21.19 -28.07
N TYR A 696 -13.47 22.49 -28.36
CA TYR A 696 -14.62 23.40 -28.32
C TYR A 696 -14.83 24.00 -29.70
N GLY A 697 -16.08 24.03 -30.17
CA GLY A 697 -16.38 24.65 -31.44
C GLY A 697 -17.80 25.17 -31.56
N TYR A 698 -18.08 25.75 -32.72
CA TYR A 698 -19.32 26.47 -32.99
C TYR A 698 -19.94 25.98 -34.30
N ALA A 699 -21.22 25.62 -34.26
CA ALA A 699 -21.92 24.94 -35.34
C ALA A 699 -22.34 25.89 -36.47
N SER A 700 -21.42 26.73 -36.97
CA SER A 700 -21.73 27.80 -37.92
C SER A 700 -22.43 27.25 -39.17
N GLY A 701 -23.70 27.61 -39.35
CA GLY A 701 -24.56 27.11 -40.42
C GLY A 701 -24.78 25.59 -40.51
N ARG A 702 -24.33 24.77 -39.54
CA ARG A 702 -24.40 23.29 -39.60
C ARG A 702 -25.34 22.69 -38.55
N SER A 703 -26.17 21.72 -38.96
CA SER A 703 -27.14 21.01 -38.10
C SER A 703 -26.58 19.75 -37.43
N ALA A 704 -25.31 19.43 -37.67
CA ALA A 704 -24.61 18.35 -37.00
C ALA A 704 -23.12 18.72 -36.83
N VAL A 705 -22.53 18.26 -35.73
CA VAL A 705 -21.08 18.13 -35.56
C VAL A 705 -20.67 16.80 -36.19
N ARG A 706 -19.51 16.76 -36.85
CA ARG A 706 -18.86 15.52 -37.26
C ARG A 706 -17.40 15.56 -36.87
N PHE A 707 -16.87 14.45 -36.37
CA PHE A 707 -15.47 14.33 -35.98
C PHE A 707 -14.97 12.91 -36.20
N ARG A 708 -13.64 12.76 -36.30
CA ARG A 708 -12.93 11.48 -36.33
C ARG A 708 -12.12 11.32 -35.06
N VAL A 709 -12.12 10.12 -34.49
CA VAL A 709 -11.10 9.64 -33.55
C VAL A 709 -10.29 8.57 -34.27
N ARG A 710 -8.98 8.54 -34.08
CA ARG A 710 -8.11 7.51 -34.70
C ARG A 710 -6.82 7.28 -33.94
N SER A 711 -6.18 6.15 -34.23
CA SER A 711 -4.80 5.90 -33.83
C SER A 711 -3.83 6.82 -34.58
N GLY A 712 -2.94 7.46 -33.83
CA GLY A 712 -1.84 8.29 -34.36
C GLY A 712 -0.61 7.47 -34.77
N GLU A 713 -0.46 6.25 -34.27
CA GLU A 713 0.70 5.37 -34.53
C GLU A 713 0.34 4.01 -35.14
N GLY A 714 -0.94 3.69 -35.32
CA GLY A 714 -1.39 2.34 -35.72
C GLY A 714 -1.35 1.31 -34.59
N LYS A 715 -1.35 1.77 -33.32
CA LYS A 715 -1.55 0.94 -32.13
C LYS A 715 -3.03 1.00 -31.72
N PRO A 716 -3.68 -0.11 -31.33
CA PRO A 716 -5.07 -0.10 -30.91
C PRO A 716 -5.25 0.72 -29.62
N ASN A 717 -6.16 1.69 -29.64
CA ASN A 717 -6.44 2.56 -28.49
C ASN A 717 -7.88 2.38 -28.02
N LEU A 718 -8.06 1.88 -26.78
CA LEU A 718 -9.36 1.94 -26.11
C LEU A 718 -9.58 3.36 -25.60
N TYR A 719 -10.72 3.95 -25.93
CA TYR A 719 -11.12 5.27 -25.46
C TYR A 719 -12.62 5.35 -25.20
N SER A 720 -13.04 6.43 -24.57
CA SER A 720 -14.45 6.81 -24.48
C SER A 720 -14.69 8.21 -25.04
N VAL A 721 -15.85 8.40 -25.66
CA VAL A 721 -16.27 9.66 -26.28
C VAL A 721 -17.58 10.15 -25.69
N ARG A 722 -17.62 11.43 -25.32
CA ARG A 722 -18.80 12.15 -24.84
C ARG A 722 -18.86 13.51 -25.53
N VAL A 723 -20.05 13.90 -25.98
CA VAL A 723 -20.27 15.21 -26.64
C VAL A 723 -21.40 15.94 -25.93
N THR A 724 -21.16 17.21 -25.61
CA THR A 724 -22.15 18.11 -25.00
C THR A 724 -22.30 19.39 -25.81
N ARG A 725 -23.43 20.07 -25.64
CA ARG A 725 -23.75 21.33 -26.33
C ARG A 725 -24.39 22.34 -25.37
N VAL A 726 -24.52 23.57 -25.82
CA VAL A 726 -25.33 24.58 -25.12
C VAL A 726 -26.80 24.16 -25.04
N PRO A 727 -27.59 24.69 -24.08
CA PRO A 727 -28.99 24.30 -23.93
C PRO A 727 -29.85 24.76 -25.11
N ASP A 728 -30.98 24.09 -25.31
CA ASP A 728 -31.97 24.50 -26.30
C ASP A 728 -32.67 25.81 -25.89
N VAL A 729 -33.43 26.38 -26.82
CA VAL A 729 -34.16 27.64 -26.60
C VAL A 729 -35.20 27.49 -25.47
N PRO A 730 -35.25 28.44 -24.51
CA PRO A 730 -36.39 28.56 -23.59
C PRO A 730 -37.71 28.76 -24.34
N THR A 731 -38.77 28.07 -23.92
CA THR A 731 -40.08 28.08 -24.58
C THR A 731 -41.15 28.76 -23.73
N GLY A 732 -42.34 29.00 -24.29
CA GLY A 732 -43.48 29.55 -23.53
C GLY A 732 -43.21 30.93 -22.91
N ILE A 733 -42.38 31.74 -23.55
CA ILE A 733 -41.98 33.05 -23.05
C ILE A 733 -43.16 34.05 -23.03
N ALA A 734 -43.38 34.70 -21.89
CA ALA A 734 -44.36 35.77 -21.71
C ALA A 734 -43.79 36.88 -20.83
N ALA A 735 -44.04 38.14 -21.22
CA ALA A 735 -43.58 39.33 -20.49
C ALA A 735 -44.77 40.21 -20.07
N THR A 736 -44.94 40.42 -18.75
CA THR A 736 -45.97 41.29 -18.17
C THR A 736 -45.39 42.67 -17.86
N PRO A 737 -46.00 43.77 -18.33
CA PRO A 737 -45.47 45.12 -18.12
C PRO A 737 -45.63 45.61 -16.67
N GLY A 738 -44.52 46.00 -16.05
CA GLY A 738 -44.48 46.70 -14.77
C GLY A 738 -44.21 48.20 -14.94
N TYR A 739 -44.10 48.94 -13.84
CA TYR A 739 -43.64 50.33 -13.87
C TYR A 739 -42.12 50.36 -14.12
N ARG A 740 -41.68 50.97 -15.25
CA ARG A 740 -40.27 51.00 -15.70
C ARG A 740 -39.61 49.61 -15.85
N SER A 741 -40.40 48.56 -15.98
CA SER A 741 -39.95 47.18 -15.85
C SER A 741 -40.86 46.21 -16.59
N ALA A 742 -40.44 44.95 -16.69
CA ALA A 742 -41.30 43.83 -17.07
C ALA A 742 -40.96 42.60 -16.24
N THR A 743 -41.98 41.84 -15.83
CA THR A 743 -41.80 40.50 -15.28
C THR A 743 -41.83 39.52 -16.44
N VAL A 744 -40.71 38.86 -16.69
CA VAL A 744 -40.49 37.92 -17.81
C VAL A 744 -40.54 36.50 -17.26
N SER A 745 -41.31 35.64 -17.92
CA SER A 745 -41.55 34.25 -17.56
C SER A 745 -41.28 33.35 -18.77
N TRP A 746 -40.80 32.13 -18.56
CA TRP A 746 -40.53 31.12 -19.58
C TRP A 746 -40.53 29.72 -18.97
N THR A 747 -40.62 28.71 -19.84
CA THR A 747 -40.37 27.31 -19.51
C THR A 747 -38.89 26.98 -19.80
N PRO A 748 -38.17 26.32 -18.88
CA PRO A 748 -36.83 25.76 -19.15
C PRO A 748 -36.78 24.89 -20.41
N PRO A 749 -35.65 24.83 -21.13
CA PRO A 749 -35.49 23.89 -22.23
C PRO A 749 -35.48 22.45 -21.72
N VAL A 750 -36.19 21.57 -22.43
CA VAL A 750 -36.25 20.12 -22.11
C VAL A 750 -34.90 19.43 -22.40
N GLN A 751 -34.20 19.88 -23.43
CA GLN A 751 -32.85 19.42 -23.78
C GLN A 751 -31.83 20.46 -23.30
N THR A 752 -31.08 20.13 -22.25
CA THR A 752 -30.08 21.02 -21.66
C THR A 752 -28.73 20.95 -22.38
N GLY A 753 -28.64 20.22 -23.50
CA GLY A 753 -27.41 19.96 -24.23
C GLY A 753 -26.48 18.93 -23.57
N GLY A 754 -26.92 18.31 -22.46
CA GLY A 754 -26.19 17.27 -21.74
C GLY A 754 -25.50 17.73 -20.45
N GLU A 755 -25.55 19.03 -20.18
CA GLU A 755 -25.01 19.65 -18.96
C GLU A 755 -26.15 20.44 -18.27
N PRO A 756 -26.16 20.60 -16.94
CA PRO A 756 -27.25 21.29 -16.24
C PRO A 756 -27.30 22.79 -16.61
N VAL A 757 -28.51 23.34 -16.73
CA VAL A 757 -28.70 24.79 -16.93
C VAL A 757 -28.37 25.51 -15.62
N THR A 758 -27.34 26.35 -15.64
CA THR A 758 -26.83 27.10 -14.48
C THR A 758 -27.47 28.48 -14.34
N SER A 759 -27.80 29.12 -15.46
CA SER A 759 -28.44 30.43 -15.50
C SER A 759 -29.22 30.67 -16.80
N TYR A 760 -29.94 31.79 -16.84
CA TYR A 760 -30.63 32.33 -18.00
C TYR A 760 -30.25 33.80 -18.17
N ASP A 761 -30.00 34.22 -19.42
CA ASP A 761 -29.74 35.62 -19.76
C ASP A 761 -30.87 36.18 -20.60
N VAL A 762 -31.45 37.29 -20.13
CA VAL A 762 -32.61 37.96 -20.74
C VAL A 762 -32.12 39.17 -21.53
N GLU A 763 -32.17 39.07 -22.85
CA GLU A 763 -31.92 40.16 -23.80
C GLU A 763 -33.11 41.13 -23.76
N ALA A 764 -32.86 42.43 -23.67
CA ALA A 764 -33.84 43.46 -23.98
C ALA A 764 -33.32 44.39 -25.09
N SER A 765 -34.08 44.55 -26.17
CA SER A 765 -33.70 45.33 -27.35
C SER A 765 -34.80 46.26 -27.86
N VAL A 766 -34.40 47.38 -28.48
CA VAL A 766 -35.27 48.43 -29.03
C VAL A 766 -34.84 48.68 -30.47
N GLY A 767 -35.76 48.52 -31.42
CA GLY A 767 -35.45 48.71 -32.85
C GLY A 767 -34.42 47.72 -33.43
N GLY A 768 -34.06 46.68 -32.69
CA GLY A 768 -32.97 45.74 -33.02
C GLY A 768 -31.65 45.99 -32.29
N GLU A 769 -31.51 47.12 -31.58
CA GLU A 769 -30.34 47.43 -30.75
C GLU A 769 -30.56 46.95 -29.31
N VAL A 770 -29.59 46.23 -28.73
CA VAL A 770 -29.70 45.70 -27.35
C VAL A 770 -29.49 46.83 -26.34
N VAL A 771 -30.50 47.11 -25.52
CA VAL A 771 -30.49 48.18 -24.51
C VAL A 771 -30.12 47.69 -23.10
N GLY A 772 -30.04 46.38 -22.89
CA GLY A 772 -29.50 45.78 -21.66
C GLY A 772 -29.76 44.28 -21.53
N TRP A 773 -29.14 43.69 -20.52
CA TRP A 773 -29.25 42.26 -20.16
C TRP A 773 -29.63 42.10 -18.68
N ALA A 774 -30.35 41.04 -18.35
CA ALA A 774 -30.58 40.61 -16.97
C ALA A 774 -30.38 39.11 -16.82
N SER A 775 -29.53 38.68 -15.89
CA SER A 775 -29.27 37.27 -15.61
C SER A 775 -30.13 36.74 -14.46
N SER A 776 -30.53 35.47 -14.51
CA SER A 776 -31.32 34.79 -13.47
C SER A 776 -30.95 33.32 -13.34
N THR A 777 -31.11 32.71 -12.16
CA THR A 777 -31.01 31.25 -11.98
C THR A 777 -32.35 30.53 -12.23
N GLY A 778 -33.44 31.26 -12.46
CA GLY A 778 -34.77 30.68 -12.69
C GLY A 778 -35.79 31.65 -13.27
N SER A 779 -37.04 31.21 -13.38
CA SER A 779 -38.15 31.98 -13.94
C SER A 779 -39.32 32.07 -12.93
N PRO A 780 -40.05 33.20 -12.85
CA PRO A 780 -39.87 34.46 -13.59
C PRO A 780 -38.73 35.34 -13.04
N VAL A 781 -38.32 36.35 -13.82
CA VAL A 781 -37.41 37.43 -13.39
C VAL A 781 -38.00 38.80 -13.73
N THR A 782 -37.67 39.84 -12.94
CA THR A 782 -38.08 41.23 -13.21
C THR A 782 -36.95 42.02 -13.84
N VAL A 783 -37.11 42.40 -15.11
CA VAL A 783 -36.17 43.26 -15.86
C VAL A 783 -36.47 44.72 -15.52
N GLY A 784 -35.59 45.36 -14.73
CA GLY A 784 -35.86 46.63 -14.03
C GLY A 784 -35.39 47.93 -14.70
N PHE A 785 -34.79 47.86 -15.90
CA PHE A 785 -34.15 49.01 -16.57
C PHE A 785 -34.88 49.49 -17.84
N LEU A 786 -36.10 49.03 -18.10
CA LEU A 786 -36.80 49.26 -19.36
C LEU A 786 -37.40 50.67 -19.45
N GLN A 787 -37.17 51.36 -20.57
CA GLN A 787 -37.69 52.72 -20.79
C GLN A 787 -39.24 52.72 -20.88
N PRO A 788 -39.95 53.55 -20.08
CA PRO A 788 -41.41 53.50 -20.03
C PRO A 788 -42.08 54.08 -21.27
N GLY A 789 -43.17 53.45 -21.72
CA GLY A 789 -43.91 53.86 -22.93
C GLY A 789 -43.23 53.50 -24.26
N GLN A 790 -42.00 53.00 -24.23
CA GLN A 790 -41.28 52.44 -25.38
C GLN A 790 -41.56 50.95 -25.50
N VAL A 791 -41.66 50.42 -26.73
CA VAL A 791 -41.76 48.97 -26.96
C VAL A 791 -40.37 48.36 -26.85
N HIS A 792 -40.19 47.41 -25.93
CA HIS A 792 -39.00 46.59 -25.81
C HIS A 792 -39.29 45.19 -26.37
N THR A 793 -38.32 44.63 -27.07
CA THR A 793 -38.31 43.24 -27.52
C THR A 793 -37.49 42.45 -26.52
N ILE A 794 -38.03 41.33 -26.03
CA ILE A 794 -37.42 40.50 -25.00
C ILE A 794 -37.17 39.10 -25.58
N ARG A 795 -36.00 38.55 -25.30
CA ARG A 795 -35.65 37.13 -25.52
C ARG A 795 -34.97 36.58 -24.27
N VAL A 796 -34.97 35.26 -24.11
CA VAL A 796 -34.26 34.56 -23.04
C VAL A 796 -33.37 33.49 -23.66
N HIS A 797 -32.14 33.40 -23.17
CA HIS A 797 -31.18 32.34 -23.44
C HIS A 797 -31.05 31.47 -22.18
N ALA A 798 -30.80 30.18 -22.34
CA ALA A 798 -30.37 29.30 -21.25
C ALA A 798 -28.85 29.07 -21.33
N VAL A 799 -28.18 28.89 -20.20
CA VAL A 799 -26.72 28.80 -20.09
C VAL A 799 -26.32 27.53 -19.33
N ASN A 800 -25.30 26.82 -19.78
CA ASN A 800 -24.68 25.69 -19.08
C ASN A 800 -23.14 25.79 -19.10
N SER A 801 -22.43 24.74 -18.68
CA SER A 801 -20.96 24.63 -18.68
C SER A 801 -20.30 24.61 -20.07
N VAL A 802 -21.08 24.52 -21.17
CA VAL A 802 -20.62 24.68 -22.55
C VAL A 802 -20.78 26.14 -23.02
N GLY A 803 -21.78 26.86 -22.51
CA GLY A 803 -21.99 28.28 -22.77
C GLY A 803 -23.46 28.70 -22.89
N GLN A 804 -23.68 29.86 -23.51
CA GLN A 804 -25.00 30.44 -23.76
C GLN A 804 -25.66 29.80 -25.00
N GLY A 805 -26.89 29.29 -24.82
CA GLY A 805 -27.74 28.74 -25.88
C GLY A 805 -28.38 29.80 -26.77
N LEU A 806 -29.12 29.34 -27.78
CA LEU A 806 -29.84 30.21 -28.70
C LEU A 806 -30.96 31.01 -27.99
N ALA A 807 -31.32 32.14 -28.58
CA ALA A 807 -32.41 32.99 -28.11
C ALA A 807 -33.78 32.30 -28.27
N SER A 808 -34.64 32.46 -27.27
CA SER A 808 -36.08 32.17 -27.39
C SER A 808 -36.74 32.91 -28.55
N SER A 809 -37.98 32.52 -28.89
CA SER A 809 -38.89 33.40 -29.61
C SER A 809 -38.95 34.78 -28.94
N ALA A 810 -39.04 35.85 -29.72
CA ALA A 810 -39.14 37.20 -29.17
C ALA A 810 -40.56 37.51 -28.68
N VAL A 811 -40.68 38.16 -27.52
CA VAL A 811 -41.94 38.75 -27.02
C VAL A 811 -41.77 40.26 -26.86
N THR A 812 -42.78 41.05 -27.21
CA THR A 812 -42.74 42.51 -27.04
C THR A 812 -43.48 42.95 -25.78
N VAL A 813 -42.92 43.93 -25.06
CA VAL A 813 -43.54 44.52 -23.86
C VAL A 813 -43.34 46.03 -23.83
N THR A 814 -44.37 46.77 -23.42
CA THR A 814 -44.33 48.23 -23.24
C THR A 814 -44.44 48.54 -21.74
N PRO A 815 -43.34 48.91 -21.05
CA PRO A 815 -43.37 49.18 -19.62
C PRO A 815 -44.26 50.39 -19.30
N SER A 816 -45.01 50.29 -18.21
CA SER A 816 -45.98 51.32 -17.82
C SER A 816 -45.28 52.63 -17.46
N ALA A 817 -45.76 53.74 -18.05
CA ALA A 817 -45.26 55.09 -17.78
C ALA A 817 -45.62 55.65 -16.40
N SER A 818 -46.59 55.02 -15.73
CA SER A 818 -47.01 55.30 -14.36
C SER A 818 -47.12 53.98 -13.58
N PRO A 819 -46.92 53.97 -12.25
CA PRO A 819 -47.37 52.86 -11.43
C PRO A 819 -48.90 52.76 -11.51
N SER A 820 -49.40 51.52 -11.47
CA SER A 820 -50.82 51.25 -11.28
C SER A 820 -51.26 51.61 -9.86
N VAL A 821 -52.55 51.80 -9.63
CA VAL A 821 -53.06 52.05 -8.28
C VAL A 821 -52.89 50.75 -7.47
N PRO A 822 -52.26 50.77 -6.28
CA PRO A 822 -52.16 49.59 -5.43
C PRO A 822 -53.55 49.01 -5.13
N GLY A 823 -53.61 47.70 -4.91
CA GLY A 823 -54.86 47.01 -4.58
C GLY A 823 -55.55 47.59 -3.33
N ILE A 824 -56.83 47.29 -3.17
CA ILE A 824 -57.53 47.55 -1.91
C ILE A 824 -56.94 46.58 -0.87
N PRO A 825 -56.55 47.05 0.34
CA PRO A 825 -56.20 46.15 1.44
C PRO A 825 -57.32 45.13 1.71
N GLY A 826 -56.95 43.88 1.93
CA GLY A 826 -57.91 42.81 2.26
C GLY A 826 -58.30 42.84 3.74
N ASP A 827 -59.24 41.97 4.13
CA ASP A 827 -59.60 41.66 5.52
C ASP A 827 -59.77 42.87 6.45
N VAL A 828 -60.38 43.94 5.94
CA VAL A 828 -60.58 45.21 6.66
C VAL A 828 -61.59 45.03 7.79
N ALA A 829 -61.10 44.66 8.97
CA ALA A 829 -61.87 44.39 10.17
C ALA A 829 -61.75 45.53 11.19
N ALA A 830 -62.77 45.66 12.05
CA ALA A 830 -62.87 46.71 13.05
C ALA A 830 -63.31 46.12 14.39
N PHE A 831 -62.55 46.39 15.44
CA PHE A 831 -62.79 45.89 16.79
C PHE A 831 -62.79 47.05 17.80
N ASP A 832 -63.78 47.12 18.70
CA ASP A 832 -63.78 48.08 19.80
C ASP A 832 -62.84 47.58 20.91
N ASP A 833 -61.80 48.36 21.24
CA ASP A 833 -60.93 48.16 22.39
C ASP A 833 -61.02 49.39 23.30
N SER A 834 -61.51 49.19 24.53
CA SER A 834 -61.47 50.14 25.66
C SER A 834 -61.93 51.59 25.37
N GLY A 835 -62.76 51.79 24.34
CA GLY A 835 -63.29 53.08 23.90
C GLY A 835 -62.61 53.66 22.64
N THR A 836 -61.66 52.95 22.06
CA THR A 836 -61.11 53.19 20.71
C THR A 836 -61.59 52.09 19.74
N VAL A 837 -61.53 52.37 18.44
CA VAL A 837 -61.78 51.36 17.40
C VAL A 837 -60.44 51.06 16.75
N VAL A 838 -59.95 49.84 16.93
CA VAL A 838 -58.79 49.31 16.22
C VAL A 838 -59.23 48.83 14.84
N LEU A 839 -58.42 49.08 13.82
CA LEU A 839 -58.64 48.65 12.45
C LEU A 839 -57.46 47.80 12.00
N SER A 840 -57.75 46.60 11.52
CA SER A 840 -56.77 45.69 10.90
C SER A 840 -57.14 45.47 9.44
N TRP A 841 -56.14 45.20 8.60
CA TRP A 841 -56.30 44.81 7.20
C TRP A 841 -55.11 43.95 6.78
N SER A 842 -55.30 43.07 5.79
CA SER A 842 -54.18 42.42 5.09
C SER A 842 -53.54 43.41 4.11
N GLU A 843 -52.29 43.18 3.73
CA GLU A 843 -51.69 43.97 2.65
C GLU A 843 -52.47 43.80 1.33
N PRO A 844 -52.47 44.81 0.44
CA PRO A 844 -53.03 44.69 -0.89
C PRO A 844 -52.47 43.50 -1.69
N PRO A 845 -53.29 42.79 -2.49
CA PRO A 845 -52.80 41.75 -3.41
C PRO A 845 -51.80 42.24 -4.47
N THR A 846 -51.70 43.57 -4.69
CA THR A 846 -50.72 44.20 -5.58
C THR A 846 -50.24 45.54 -5.00
N ASP A 847 -48.94 45.81 -5.08
CA ASP A 847 -48.29 47.05 -4.61
C ASP A 847 -48.39 48.22 -5.61
N GLY A 848 -49.02 48.00 -6.76
CA GLY A 848 -49.14 48.96 -7.87
C GLY A 848 -47.91 49.03 -8.79
N GLY A 849 -46.84 48.28 -8.51
CA GLY A 849 -45.52 48.39 -9.16
C GLY A 849 -44.60 49.39 -8.48
N SER A 850 -44.60 49.45 -7.14
CA SER A 850 -43.77 50.37 -6.34
C SER A 850 -42.98 49.61 -5.28
N PRO A 851 -41.64 49.74 -5.20
CA PRO A 851 -40.83 48.93 -4.29
C PRO A 851 -41.25 49.07 -2.82
N PRO A 852 -41.13 48.01 -1.99
CA PRO A 852 -42.02 47.69 -0.86
C PRO A 852 -41.90 48.57 0.41
N HIS A 853 -41.39 49.80 0.31
CA HIS A 853 -41.11 50.67 1.46
C HIS A 853 -41.81 52.04 1.42
N ARG A 854 -42.80 52.28 0.52
CA ARG A 854 -43.49 53.58 0.43
C ARG A 854 -45.01 53.56 0.11
N LEU A 855 -45.81 52.81 0.86
CA LEU A 855 -47.25 53.12 0.98
C LEU A 855 -47.46 54.27 2.00
N ARG A 856 -47.80 55.47 1.53
CA ARG A 856 -47.97 56.68 2.38
C ARG A 856 -49.43 56.98 2.77
N GLY A 857 -50.03 56.05 3.52
CA GLY A 857 -51.23 56.30 4.36
C GLY A 857 -52.59 56.24 3.66
N HIS A 858 -53.54 55.54 4.28
CA HIS A 858 -54.92 55.37 3.77
C HIS A 858 -55.92 56.32 4.47
N PRO A 859 -56.76 57.08 3.73
CA PRO A 859 -57.74 58.01 4.31
C PRO A 859 -59.08 57.34 4.67
N LEU A 860 -59.33 57.12 5.96
CA LEU A 860 -60.54 56.47 6.48
C LEU A 860 -61.80 57.38 6.46
N ARG A 861 -62.99 56.77 6.30
CA ARG A 861 -64.29 57.46 6.38
C ARG A 861 -65.34 56.61 7.11
N ARG A 862 -66.04 57.21 8.08
CA ARG A 862 -67.13 56.57 8.84
C ARG A 862 -68.51 57.10 8.42
N ARG A 863 -69.48 56.20 8.25
CA ARG A 863 -70.94 56.48 8.16
C ARG A 863 -71.70 55.68 9.22
N ARG A 864 -72.94 56.05 9.52
CA ARG A 864 -73.89 55.28 10.33
C ARG A 864 -75.14 54.96 9.50
N GLY A 865 -75.59 53.72 9.56
CA GLY A 865 -76.80 53.19 8.92
C GLY A 865 -77.13 51.80 9.50
N PRO A 866 -78.40 51.36 9.48
CA PRO A 866 -78.83 50.15 10.20
C PRO A 866 -78.44 48.84 9.47
N ALA A 867 -78.33 47.75 10.23
CA ALA A 867 -77.84 46.45 9.78
C ALA A 867 -78.95 45.45 9.43
N ARG A 868 -78.59 44.39 8.69
CA ARG A 868 -79.31 43.11 8.64
C ARG A 868 -78.34 41.91 8.65
N ALA A 869 -78.46 41.14 9.73
CA ALA A 869 -78.23 39.71 9.99
C ALA A 869 -77.15 38.86 9.25
N PRO A 870 -76.60 37.80 9.89
CA PRO A 870 -75.33 37.14 9.50
C PRO A 870 -75.46 35.59 9.34
N ILE A 871 -74.33 34.85 9.50
CA ILE A 871 -74.19 33.38 9.76
C ILE A 871 -74.30 32.52 8.46
N PRO A 872 -73.55 31.38 8.29
CA PRO A 872 -72.83 30.56 9.28
C PRO A 872 -71.29 30.36 9.09
N HIS A 873 -70.71 29.55 9.98
CA HIS A 873 -69.32 29.08 10.05
C HIS A 873 -69.29 27.55 10.28
N VAL A 874 -68.08 26.97 10.36
CA VAL A 874 -67.71 25.57 10.72
C VAL A 874 -67.80 24.55 9.56
N GLY A 875 -66.75 23.76 9.27
CA GLY A 875 -65.42 23.79 9.91
C GLY A 875 -64.38 22.76 9.41
N ASP A 876 -63.23 22.83 10.09
CA ASP A 876 -62.14 21.89 10.30
C ASP A 876 -61.34 21.29 9.11
N GLY A 877 -60.06 21.68 9.06
CA GLY A 877 -58.96 21.11 8.25
C GLY A 877 -57.66 21.86 8.59
N ALA A 878 -56.64 21.16 9.10
CA ALA A 878 -55.44 21.79 9.68
C ALA A 878 -54.32 22.06 8.66
N GLY A 879 -53.51 23.11 8.86
CA GLY A 879 -52.33 23.37 8.01
C GLY A 879 -51.65 24.76 8.11
N ASP A 880 -51.10 25.09 9.29
CA ASP A 880 -50.09 26.14 9.56
C ASP A 880 -50.35 27.63 9.14
N HIS A 881 -49.92 28.57 9.99
CA HIS A 881 -50.11 30.02 9.81
C HIS A 881 -48.78 30.78 9.77
N ARG A 882 -48.45 31.41 8.64
CA ARG A 882 -47.44 32.49 8.61
C ARG A 882 -48.04 33.81 9.10
N VAL A 883 -47.55 34.30 10.23
CA VAL A 883 -48.05 35.50 10.92
C VAL A 883 -47.53 36.77 10.24
N GLY A 884 -48.43 37.58 9.68
CA GLY A 884 -48.15 38.95 9.22
C GLY A 884 -48.07 39.96 10.38
N ALA A 885 -47.27 41.02 10.21
CA ALA A 885 -46.99 41.98 11.28
C ALA A 885 -48.18 42.89 11.63
N ARG A 886 -48.53 42.99 12.92
CA ARG A 886 -49.48 43.98 13.43
C ARG A 886 -48.85 45.38 13.51
N HIS A 887 -49.65 46.40 13.23
CA HIS A 887 -49.32 47.80 13.48
C HIS A 887 -50.41 48.44 14.35
N ASP A 888 -50.21 48.46 15.67
CA ASP A 888 -51.13 49.10 16.61
C ASP A 888 -50.82 50.61 16.71
N LEU A 889 -51.82 51.47 16.47
CA LEU A 889 -51.69 52.92 16.59
C LEU A 889 -52.77 53.52 17.49
N HIS A 890 -52.35 53.93 18.69
CA HIS A 890 -53.24 54.40 19.75
C HIS A 890 -53.36 55.94 19.74
N VAL A 891 -54.59 56.50 19.66
CA VAL A 891 -54.83 57.96 19.65
C VAL A 891 -56.04 58.32 20.53
N PRO A 892 -55.88 59.16 21.58
CA PRO A 892 -56.99 59.52 22.50
C PRO A 892 -58.08 60.41 21.88
N ARG A 893 -59.27 60.41 22.49
CA ARG A 893 -60.42 61.25 22.07
C ARG A 893 -60.31 62.69 22.59
N GLY A 894 -60.25 63.66 21.68
CA GLY A 894 -60.45 65.09 21.96
C GLY A 894 -61.25 65.78 20.85
N ARG A 895 -62.04 66.79 21.19
CA ARG A 895 -62.70 67.71 20.22
C ARG A 895 -61.69 68.82 19.83
N GLN A 896 -61.86 69.65 18.80
CA GLN A 896 -63.10 70.11 18.17
C GLN A 896 -62.87 70.68 16.74
N GLU A 897 -63.96 70.75 15.96
CA GLU A 897 -64.20 71.71 14.85
C GLU A 897 -63.44 71.65 13.49
N ARG A 898 -63.79 72.63 12.65
CA ARG A 898 -63.82 72.69 11.17
C ARG A 898 -64.08 74.17 10.77
N PRO A 899 -64.05 74.61 9.48
CA PRO A 899 -63.41 74.06 8.26
C PRO A 899 -62.75 75.13 7.31
N ARG A 900 -62.27 74.68 6.12
CA ARG A 900 -62.30 75.35 4.76
C ARG A 900 -61.01 75.87 4.09
N HIS A 901 -61.10 75.87 2.74
CA HIS A 901 -60.34 76.53 1.64
C HIS A 901 -58.83 76.21 1.48
N ARG A 902 -58.37 75.51 0.40
CA ARG A 902 -58.15 75.88 -1.03
C ARG A 902 -56.96 76.90 -1.25
N PRO A 903 -56.30 76.94 -2.43
CA PRO A 903 -54.85 76.69 -2.67
C PRO A 903 -54.12 78.01 -3.08
N PRO A 904 -53.03 78.12 -3.89
CA PRO A 904 -52.15 77.14 -4.59
C PRO A 904 -50.63 77.52 -4.70
N GLU A 905 -49.91 76.84 -5.61
CA GLU A 905 -48.75 77.28 -6.45
C GLU A 905 -47.32 77.55 -5.91
N ARG A 906 -46.34 77.08 -6.72
CA ARG A 906 -44.97 77.60 -7.10
C ARG A 906 -44.04 78.21 -6.02
N HIS A 907 -42.70 78.08 -6.07
CA HIS A 907 -41.80 78.36 -7.19
C HIS A 907 -40.35 77.81 -6.97
N ASP A 908 -39.60 77.57 -8.06
CA ASP A 908 -38.12 77.52 -8.15
C ASP A 908 -37.48 78.92 -7.88
N PRO A 909 -36.14 79.11 -7.63
CA PRO A 909 -35.01 78.31 -8.19
C PRO A 909 -33.67 78.16 -7.38
N ALA A 910 -32.81 77.26 -7.90
CA ALA A 910 -31.33 77.27 -8.04
C ALA A 910 -30.35 77.97 -7.05
N GLY A 911 -29.25 77.28 -6.69
CA GLY A 911 -28.00 77.85 -6.14
C GLY A 911 -26.84 76.81 -6.03
N PRO A 912 -25.53 77.16 -6.17
CA PRO A 912 -24.51 76.16 -6.62
C PRO A 912 -23.16 76.07 -5.85
N ARG A 913 -22.36 75.02 -6.16
CA ARG A 913 -20.95 74.74 -5.73
C ARG A 913 -20.83 74.36 -4.22
N GLY A 914 -19.94 73.50 -3.69
CA GLY A 914 -18.66 72.91 -4.14
C GLY A 914 -17.48 73.58 -3.40
N GLY A 915 -16.64 72.93 -2.58
CA GLY A 915 -16.50 71.51 -2.15
C GLY A 915 -15.52 71.34 -0.95
N ASP A 916 -14.88 70.17 -0.82
CA ASP A 916 -13.74 69.79 0.08
C ASP A 916 -13.87 69.63 1.63
N ARG A 917 -13.50 68.42 2.10
CA ARG A 917 -12.43 67.99 3.08
C ARG A 917 -11.89 68.95 4.19
N PRO A 918 -11.18 68.47 5.26
CA PRO A 918 -11.20 67.15 5.96
C PRO A 918 -10.97 67.13 7.53
N ARG A 919 -11.37 66.03 8.22
CA ARG A 919 -10.77 65.43 9.47
C ARG A 919 -10.79 66.26 10.80
N PRO A 920 -10.45 65.72 12.01
CA PRO A 920 -10.40 64.31 12.49
C PRO A 920 -11.08 64.03 13.88
N ALA A 921 -11.24 62.72 14.19
CA ALA A 921 -11.15 62.04 15.51
C ALA A 921 -11.99 62.46 16.75
N HIS A 922 -12.83 61.54 17.24
CA HIS A 922 -12.78 61.02 18.63
C HIS A 922 -13.51 59.65 18.79
N ARG A 923 -13.22 58.90 19.86
CA ARG A 923 -13.82 57.58 20.19
C ARG A 923 -15.07 57.68 21.10
N ARG A 924 -15.89 56.62 21.12
CA ARG A 924 -16.55 56.09 22.33
C ARG A 924 -16.60 54.54 22.32
N ASP A 925 -16.65 53.98 23.53
CA ASP A 925 -16.59 52.55 23.89
C ASP A 925 -18.00 52.02 24.27
N GLY A 926 -18.28 50.74 24.60
CA GLY A 926 -17.46 49.53 24.75
C GLY A 926 -18.17 48.45 25.63
N CYS A 927 -17.43 47.42 26.08
CA CYS A 927 -17.84 46.26 26.93
C CYS A 927 -18.73 45.19 26.25
N ARG A 928 -18.61 43.87 26.53
CA ARG A 928 -17.74 43.03 27.43
C ARG A 928 -17.82 41.55 26.92
N VAL A 929 -17.14 40.49 27.41
CA VAL A 929 -16.28 40.20 28.59
C VAL A 929 -15.05 39.34 28.16
N GLN A 930 -14.29 38.73 29.10
CA GLN A 930 -13.26 37.69 28.87
C GLN A 930 -13.06 36.80 30.12
N ARG A 931 -12.42 35.61 29.96
CA ARG A 931 -11.48 34.88 30.87
C ARG A 931 -11.16 33.50 30.25
N ARG A 932 -10.03 32.79 30.43
CA ARG A 932 -8.62 32.98 30.94
C ARG A 932 -7.81 31.71 30.49
N SER A 933 -6.48 31.55 30.46
CA SER A 933 -5.30 31.99 31.26
C SER A 933 -4.03 32.02 30.35
N ALA A 934 -3.05 32.96 30.46
CA ALA A 934 -1.80 32.98 31.28
C ALA A 934 -0.75 31.86 30.97
N ARG A 935 0.57 32.10 30.91
CA ARG A 935 1.41 33.11 31.62
C ARG A 935 2.79 33.44 30.92
N VAL A 936 3.06 34.75 30.65
CA VAL A 936 4.34 35.56 30.71
C VAL A 936 5.69 34.84 30.43
N VAL A 937 6.61 35.29 29.51
CA VAL A 937 7.59 36.41 29.69
C VAL A 937 7.90 37.30 28.43
N GLY A 938 9.17 37.43 27.97
CA GLY A 938 9.72 38.37 26.95
C GLY A 938 11.26 38.18 26.76
N GLY A 939 12.04 38.92 25.93
CA GLY A 939 11.74 40.03 25.01
C GLY A 939 13.00 40.61 24.27
N THR A 940 12.83 41.74 23.55
CA THR A 940 13.84 42.67 22.94
C THR A 940 14.77 42.27 21.75
N ARG A 941 14.36 42.65 20.52
CA ARG A 941 14.92 43.75 19.67
C ARG A 941 16.41 43.73 19.19
N PHE A 942 16.67 43.76 17.87
CA PHE A 942 17.37 44.87 17.15
C PHE A 942 17.25 44.84 15.59
N GLU A 943 17.65 45.95 14.96
CA GLU A 943 17.21 46.54 13.67
C GLU A 943 17.89 46.13 12.32
N ARG A 944 17.27 46.61 11.21
CA ARG A 944 17.84 47.14 9.92
C ARG A 944 18.30 46.18 8.78
N ARG A 945 18.44 46.60 7.50
CA ARG A 945 17.65 47.50 6.57
C ARG A 945 18.38 47.63 5.20
N LEU A 946 17.65 48.05 4.15
CA LEU A 946 18.13 48.58 2.84
C LEU A 946 18.69 47.52 1.86
N GLY A 947 18.73 47.72 0.54
CA GLY A 947 18.39 48.92 -0.27
C GLY A 947 17.80 48.58 -1.66
N ASP A 948 17.58 49.60 -2.52
CA ASP A 948 16.62 49.55 -3.65
C ASP A 948 17.07 50.41 -4.88
N HIS A 949 16.40 50.23 -6.02
CA HIS A 949 16.20 51.11 -7.21
C HIS A 949 17.15 51.13 -8.44
N ARG A 950 16.55 50.72 -9.59
CA ARG A 950 16.36 51.43 -10.92
C ARG A 950 17.58 51.96 -11.71
N LEU A 951 17.66 51.86 -13.06
CA LEU A 951 16.87 52.55 -14.14
C LEU A 951 17.17 51.85 -15.50
N ARG A 952 16.21 51.53 -16.41
CA ARG A 952 15.49 52.32 -17.46
C ARG A 952 16.35 52.86 -18.65
N GLY A 953 15.98 52.57 -19.91
CA GLY A 953 16.69 53.08 -21.11
C GLY A 953 16.35 52.54 -22.54
N ASP A 954 15.07 52.31 -22.86
CA ASP A 954 14.37 52.41 -24.17
C ASP A 954 15.05 52.14 -25.57
N ASP A 955 14.61 51.04 -26.23
CA ASP A 955 13.95 50.99 -27.58
C ASP A 955 14.80 51.13 -28.91
N PRO A 956 14.22 51.03 -30.16
CA PRO A 956 14.24 49.76 -30.94
C PRO A 956 14.69 49.87 -32.43
N SER A 957 14.64 48.76 -33.21
CA SER A 957 13.99 48.70 -34.55
C SER A 957 14.25 47.41 -35.37
N GLY A 958 13.33 47.10 -36.30
CA GLY A 958 13.64 46.43 -37.58
C GLY A 958 13.37 44.92 -37.72
N GLY A 959 12.54 44.54 -38.71
CA GLY A 959 12.37 43.15 -39.14
C GLY A 959 11.87 43.01 -40.58
N ARG A 960 12.11 41.85 -41.22
CA ARG A 960 11.55 41.31 -42.49
C ARG A 960 12.21 39.95 -42.83
N GLY A 961 11.49 39.03 -43.48
CA GLY A 961 12.05 37.89 -44.23
C GLY A 961 11.96 38.13 -45.75
N PRO A 962 11.66 37.14 -46.62
CA PRO A 962 11.56 35.67 -46.38
C PRO A 962 11.94 34.72 -47.58
N VAL A 963 11.93 33.39 -47.33
CA VAL A 963 11.80 32.19 -48.25
C VAL A 963 12.83 31.89 -49.41
N HIS A 964 12.87 30.59 -49.79
CA HIS A 964 13.40 29.92 -51.01
C HIS A 964 14.94 29.63 -51.10
N ASP A 965 15.44 28.54 -51.72
CA ASP A 965 14.76 27.52 -52.56
C ASP A 965 15.33 26.07 -52.57
N HIS A 966 14.43 25.14 -52.93
CA HIS A 966 14.48 23.80 -53.58
C HIS A 966 15.73 22.90 -53.91
N LEU A 967 15.47 21.57 -53.77
CA LEU A 967 15.68 20.42 -54.71
C LEU A 967 16.99 19.55 -54.80
N ARG A 968 16.79 18.22 -54.66
CA ARG A 968 17.39 17.07 -55.42
C ARG A 968 18.91 16.75 -55.28
N ARG A 969 19.43 15.52 -55.52
CA ARG A 969 18.98 14.08 -55.52
C ARG A 969 20.21 13.20 -55.89
N HIS A 970 20.17 11.87 -55.67
CA HIS A 970 21.14 10.84 -56.16
C HIS A 970 22.57 10.90 -55.53
N ASP A 971 23.37 9.84 -55.39
CA ASP A 971 23.12 8.38 -55.47
C ASP A 971 24.21 7.53 -54.76
N HIS A 972 23.82 6.32 -54.32
CA HIS A 972 24.59 5.04 -54.23
C HIS A 972 25.99 4.88 -53.55
N ALA A 973 26.24 3.62 -53.16
CA ALA A 973 27.53 2.91 -53.00
C ALA A 973 28.34 2.98 -51.68
N SER A 974 28.17 1.89 -50.91
CA SER A 974 29.10 1.22 -49.99
C SER A 974 30.63 1.40 -50.18
N HIS A 975 31.39 1.39 -49.06
CA HIS A 975 32.44 0.39 -48.73
C HIS A 975 33.12 0.58 -47.34
N ASP A 976 33.25 -0.54 -46.60
CA ASP A 976 34.45 -1.11 -45.92
C ASP A 976 35.51 -0.23 -45.16
N ARG A 977 36.05 -0.81 -44.06
CA ARG A 977 37.27 -0.47 -43.26
C ARG A 977 37.23 0.74 -42.29
N ALA A 978 38.15 0.91 -41.33
CA ALA A 978 38.76 0.04 -40.29
C ALA A 978 40.14 0.59 -39.78
N ALA A 979 40.29 0.62 -38.45
CA ALA A 979 41.54 0.50 -37.66
C ALA A 979 42.55 1.68 -37.49
N ARG A 980 43.35 1.54 -36.41
CA ARG A 980 44.51 2.34 -35.89
C ARG A 980 44.11 3.44 -34.89
N GLN A 981 44.91 3.77 -33.86
CA GLN A 981 46.35 3.57 -33.55
C GLN A 981 46.56 3.09 -32.08
N ARG A 982 47.75 2.85 -31.50
CA ARG A 982 49.02 2.16 -31.85
C ARG A 982 50.02 2.37 -30.66
N ASP A 983 50.88 1.41 -30.35
CA ASP A 983 51.71 1.36 -29.12
C ASP A 983 52.94 2.28 -29.09
N HIS A 984 53.51 2.56 -27.88
CA HIS A 984 54.89 2.14 -27.52
C HIS A 984 55.30 2.37 -26.04
N LEU A 985 56.56 2.03 -25.71
CA LEU A 985 57.08 1.61 -24.38
C LEU A 985 57.92 2.66 -23.59
N HIS A 986 58.03 2.39 -22.28
CA HIS A 986 59.26 2.42 -21.43
C HIS A 986 59.56 3.54 -20.40
N LEU A 987 60.35 3.12 -19.38
CA LEU A 987 60.79 3.75 -18.12
C LEU A 987 62.21 4.41 -18.31
N PRO A 988 62.99 4.84 -17.27
CA PRO A 988 62.76 5.00 -15.81
C PRO A 988 63.29 6.33 -15.18
N GLY A 989 63.12 6.53 -13.86
CA GLY A 989 63.85 7.57 -13.08
C GLY A 989 63.41 7.70 -11.61
N GLY A 990 64.31 8.11 -10.68
CA GLY A 990 63.98 8.28 -9.25
C GLY A 990 65.10 8.87 -8.35
N ARG A 991 64.89 8.84 -7.01
CA ARG A 991 65.58 9.56 -5.88
C ARG A 991 64.79 10.82 -5.43
N ARG A 992 64.43 11.01 -4.14
CA ARG A 992 65.23 11.31 -2.90
C ARG A 992 65.90 12.72 -2.97
N GLU A 993 65.83 13.64 -1.99
CA GLU A 993 65.85 13.54 -0.50
C GLU A 993 65.22 14.74 0.31
N ARG A 994 64.76 14.45 1.55
CA ARG A 994 64.90 15.19 2.86
C ARG A 994 64.36 16.62 3.19
N HIS A 995 63.54 16.67 4.27
CA HIS A 995 63.53 17.64 5.42
C HIS A 995 63.13 19.13 5.16
N ARG A 996 62.64 19.96 6.12
CA ARG A 996 62.78 19.99 7.61
C ARG A 996 61.74 20.89 8.36
N HIS A 997 61.32 20.49 9.58
CA HIS A 997 60.80 21.28 10.75
C HIS A 997 59.76 22.43 10.65
N ARG A 998 58.63 22.30 11.40
CA ARG A 998 58.05 23.17 12.48
C ARG A 998 56.54 22.85 12.65
N ARG A 999 55.85 22.94 13.82
CA ARG A 999 56.21 23.12 15.25
C ARG A 999 54.99 22.62 16.10
N ALA A 1000 55.19 22.14 17.33
CA ALA A 1000 54.10 21.71 18.24
C ALA A 1000 53.53 22.88 19.10
N PRO A 1001 52.38 22.69 19.77
CA PRO A 1001 52.35 22.18 21.16
C PRO A 1001 51.43 20.94 21.32
N ARG A 1002 51.51 20.03 22.32
CA ARG A 1002 51.59 20.12 23.81
C ARG A 1002 50.33 20.75 24.44
N HIS A 1003 49.70 20.20 25.48
CA HIS A 1003 49.90 18.96 26.25
C HIS A 1003 48.66 18.69 27.13
N ARG A 1004 48.54 17.46 27.67
CA ARG A 1004 47.73 16.98 28.83
C ARG A 1004 46.45 16.20 28.53
N THR A 1005 46.55 14.91 28.82
CA THR A 1005 45.56 14.08 29.53
C THR A 1005 45.40 14.53 31.02
N PRO A 1006 44.46 14.01 31.84
CA PRO A 1006 43.58 12.85 31.64
C PRO A 1006 42.86 12.85 30.29
#